data_AF-A0A851G8Q4-F1
#
_entry.id   AF-A0A851G8Q4-F1
#
_cell.length_a   1.000
_cell.length_b   1.000
_cell.length_c   1.000
_cell.angle_alpha   90.00
_cell.angle_beta   90.00
_cell.angle_gamma   90.00
#
_symmetry.space_group_name_H-M   'P 1'
#
loop_
_entity.id
_entity.type
_entity.pdbx_description
1 polymer ?
#
loop_
_entity_poly.entity_id
_entity_poly.type
_entity_poly.pdbx_seq_one_letter_code
_entity_poly.pdbx_strand_id
1 'polypeptide(L)'
;MNYRRLLTSLSIVFGASLPLAAESPDWENQQVFRINKASPRSVSMAFPDKQEAMTKLRMESPWCIMLNGDWQFHWVEHPDKRPLDFYKTDYDASSWKTIKVPSNVELEGYGTPIYANVRYPFKQDPPFVMGEPPKKRTTYKERNPVSSYRKTITLPTDWEKRNTTITFNAVQSAFYLWCNGKKVGYSQDSRTPAEFDLSPYLKSGKNLIAVEVYRYSDGSYLECQDFWRLSGIFRDVFLSSRPISGLSDFAVNATLTPNGKGKLSVDLTTTGKTNVTASVIDPSGKTIASTSGNQKLEIPSLDILPWSAEKPNLYSLLLEVQPDGQTPHFYHQKIGFKSVMMKNGQILVNGKPIYIKGVNRHDHDPVTGHYVSEASMRQDIELMKQLNINTVRTSHYPNDPRFYELCDEYGMYVICEANIETHAMGYGKSSLAKKPDWYEAHLDRITNMVGAYKNFSSIIMWSMGNESGDGVNFVKASQWLREKSPVKYPVHYDRAGQAKHIDLISTMYANHQRLEAFCRKEEKKPLAEQRPFMVCEYSHAMGNSSGGLWDYWMLFEKERLLQGGCIWDWVDQGITKTKKGPDGKTLTFFAYGGDFGDMDNDGNFCMNGVVMSDRTPSPQAPEVHKSYQNLRLKDHQLENGHLKITLHNTAYFTNTSAYDTFITTVTNGKEEPTKQIDTPDIKPDSTGTLTTPLKPASNSEVRVRLELRLKNDTPWAKKGHVVAREDILVQQAPLPAVADKAAKGATTRKAKGVTTLSKGDLQVSINDTNAQVTSIKKAGQEQLAGPLHLNFWRPPNDNERRNKYTKRSAPWKTAGTKTTATPDATELKDGSASYQLKIPVASTTGTIRYTLTEGGLQVEVMVQPKGKSIADLPRVGMQCLIPASYQQFQWRGIGPHECYLDRRASGYTGTFSCTVPELAHPYSKPQETGNRMDIRWMTFTNDAGKKLHITALGKHLLQGGAYPCLMSDLEQGDHPCDIPQRDVITVNIDLASQGLGGITSWGALPMKKHMLNKSETYTYAFRLEVK
;
A
#
# COMPACT_ATOMS: atom_id res chain seq x y z
N MET A 1 24.98 -85.22 -26.02
CA MET A 1 24.67 -85.99 -27.24
C MET A 1 23.16 -86.15 -27.32
N ASN A 2 22.51 -85.60 -28.35
CA ASN A 2 21.20 -86.00 -28.90
C ASN A 2 19.91 -86.12 -28.03
N TYR A 3 18.88 -85.34 -28.43
CA TYR A 3 17.42 -85.65 -28.48
C TYR A 3 16.65 -85.88 -27.15
N ARG A 4 15.37 -85.50 -26.91
CA ARG A 4 14.10 -85.57 -27.69
C ARG A 4 13.02 -84.72 -26.94
N ARG A 5 12.15 -83.94 -27.62
CA ARG A 5 10.71 -84.22 -27.98
C ARG A 5 9.81 -84.59 -26.78
N LEU A 6 8.54 -84.17 -26.61
CA LEU A 6 7.51 -83.47 -27.39
C LEU A 6 6.40 -83.09 -26.37
N LEU A 7 5.65 -82.00 -26.53
CA LEU A 7 4.23 -81.93 -26.16
C LEU A 7 3.57 -80.70 -26.81
N THR A 8 2.33 -80.92 -27.24
CA THR A 8 1.58 -80.31 -28.33
C THR A 8 0.97 -78.94 -27.99
N SER A 9 0.94 -78.08 -29.02
CA SER A 9 0.50 -76.69 -29.01
C SER A 9 -0.97 -76.50 -29.42
N LEU A 10 -1.72 -75.71 -28.65
CA LEU A 10 -2.90 -74.98 -29.12
C LEU A 10 -3.10 -73.73 -28.24
N SER A 11 -2.73 -72.54 -28.73
CA SER A 11 -3.14 -71.26 -28.13
C SER A 11 -3.34 -70.21 -29.22
N ILE A 12 -4.57 -69.73 -29.30
CA ILE A 12 -5.08 -68.67 -30.17
C ILE A 12 -4.51 -67.32 -29.71
N VAL A 13 -4.02 -66.52 -30.66
CA VAL A 13 -3.53 -65.15 -30.44
C VAL A 13 -4.72 -64.19 -30.44
N PHE A 14 -5.02 -63.57 -29.28
CA PHE A 14 -5.81 -62.35 -29.21
C PHE A 14 -4.86 -61.15 -29.10
N GLY A 15 -4.80 -60.34 -30.15
CA GLY A 15 -4.12 -59.04 -30.11
C GLY A 15 -4.97 -58.03 -29.33
N ALA A 16 -4.50 -57.63 -28.15
CA ALA A 16 -5.07 -56.52 -27.40
C ALA A 16 -4.50 -55.19 -27.92
N SER A 17 -5.35 -54.39 -28.55
CA SER A 17 -5.10 -52.97 -28.82
C SER A 17 -5.16 -52.20 -27.49
N LEU A 18 -4.01 -51.73 -27.01
CA LEU A 18 -3.94 -50.77 -25.89
C LEU A 18 -4.54 -49.43 -26.34
N PRO A 19 -5.41 -48.78 -25.54
CA PRO A 19 -5.89 -47.43 -25.85
C PRO A 19 -4.74 -46.43 -25.67
N LEU A 20 -4.49 -45.58 -26.67
CA LEU A 20 -3.66 -44.38 -26.50
C LEU A 20 -4.28 -43.54 -25.37
N ALA A 21 -3.53 -43.31 -24.29
CA ALA A 21 -3.89 -42.30 -23.31
C ALA A 21 -3.92 -40.93 -24.03
N ALA A 22 -5.01 -40.17 -23.85
CA ALA A 22 -5.10 -38.81 -24.38
C ALA A 22 -3.98 -37.95 -23.75
N GLU A 23 -3.22 -37.23 -24.57
CA GLU A 23 -2.21 -36.27 -24.10
C GLU A 23 -2.89 -35.15 -23.29
N SER A 24 -2.33 -34.81 -22.13
CA SER A 24 -2.78 -33.65 -21.35
C SER A 24 -2.62 -32.35 -22.16
N PRO A 25 -3.55 -31.39 -22.06
CA PRO A 25 -3.42 -30.12 -22.75
C PRO A 25 -2.22 -29.32 -22.24
N ASP A 26 -1.67 -28.42 -23.08
CA ASP A 26 -0.46 -27.63 -22.73
C ASP A 26 -0.62 -26.84 -21.41
N TRP A 27 -1.84 -26.41 -21.07
CA TRP A 27 -2.17 -25.67 -19.84
C TRP A 27 -2.33 -26.53 -18.57
N GLU A 28 -2.09 -27.84 -18.63
CA GLU A 28 -1.91 -28.73 -17.46
C GLU A 28 -0.55 -29.45 -17.52
N ASN A 29 0.47 -28.82 -18.12
CA ASN A 29 1.82 -29.38 -18.23
C ASN A 29 2.89 -28.31 -17.90
N GLN A 30 3.49 -28.43 -16.72
CA GLN A 30 4.52 -27.50 -16.22
C GLN A 30 5.83 -27.48 -17.02
N GLN A 31 6.01 -28.41 -17.96
CA GLN A 31 7.12 -28.40 -18.91
C GLN A 31 6.81 -27.58 -20.18
N VAL A 32 5.53 -27.23 -20.41
CA VAL A 32 5.06 -26.50 -21.59
C VAL A 32 4.45 -25.16 -21.15
N PHE A 33 5.31 -24.18 -20.87
CA PHE A 33 4.90 -22.80 -20.54
C PHE A 33 5.05 -21.83 -21.72
N ARG A 34 5.62 -22.30 -22.84
CA ARG A 34 5.81 -21.53 -24.08
C ARG A 34 5.85 -22.46 -25.30
N ILE A 35 5.25 -22.03 -26.40
CA ILE A 35 5.40 -22.63 -27.74
C ILE A 35 5.59 -21.47 -28.71
N ASN A 36 6.72 -21.42 -29.42
CA ASN A 36 7.08 -20.35 -30.37
C ASN A 36 7.09 -18.91 -29.79
N LYS A 37 7.01 -18.73 -28.46
CA LYS A 37 7.25 -17.46 -27.78
C LYS A 37 8.73 -17.09 -27.97
N ALA A 38 9.01 -15.87 -28.43
CA ALA A 38 10.38 -15.39 -28.57
C ALA A 38 11.11 -15.33 -27.22
N SER A 39 12.43 -15.41 -27.25
CA SER A 39 13.26 -15.17 -26.06
C SER A 39 13.00 -13.76 -25.50
N PRO A 40 12.97 -13.59 -24.16
CA PRO A 40 12.72 -12.29 -23.57
C PRO A 40 13.85 -11.32 -23.90
N ARG A 41 13.49 -10.08 -24.19
CA ARG A 41 14.40 -9.01 -24.60
C ARG A 41 13.94 -7.67 -24.07
N SER A 42 14.80 -6.66 -24.16
CA SER A 42 14.53 -5.31 -23.66
C SER A 42 13.28 -4.71 -24.30
N VAL A 43 12.42 -4.11 -23.47
CA VAL A 43 11.27 -3.35 -23.95
C VAL A 43 11.80 -2.13 -24.71
N SER A 44 11.65 -2.16 -26.03
CA SER A 44 12.19 -1.16 -26.94
C SER A 44 11.42 -1.16 -28.27
N MET A 45 11.50 -0.05 -28.99
CA MET A 45 10.91 0.07 -30.33
C MET A 45 11.89 0.75 -31.26
N ALA A 46 11.98 0.26 -32.50
CA ALA A 46 12.78 0.89 -33.53
C ALA A 46 12.02 2.04 -34.17
N PHE A 47 12.74 3.06 -34.61
CA PHE A 47 12.24 4.19 -35.38
C PHE A 47 13.00 4.31 -36.71
N PRO A 48 12.33 4.74 -37.79
CA PRO A 48 12.99 5.04 -39.05
C PRO A 48 13.81 6.33 -39.01
N ASP A 49 13.43 7.27 -38.14
CA ASP A 49 14.02 8.60 -38.05
C ASP A 49 14.62 8.86 -36.67
N LYS A 50 15.76 9.55 -36.65
CA LYS A 50 16.50 9.89 -35.44
C LYS A 50 15.73 10.86 -34.56
N GLN A 51 15.10 11.87 -35.14
CA GLN A 51 14.41 12.91 -34.39
C GLN A 51 13.13 12.38 -33.76
N GLU A 52 12.38 11.54 -34.47
CA GLU A 52 11.24 10.82 -33.91
C GLU A 52 11.66 9.91 -32.74
N ALA A 53 12.73 9.13 -32.90
CA ALA A 53 13.24 8.27 -31.83
C ALA A 53 13.55 9.06 -30.54
N MET A 54 14.04 10.29 -30.68
CA MET A 54 14.44 11.13 -29.55
C MET A 54 13.27 11.87 -28.87
N THR A 55 12.12 12.00 -29.54
CA THR A 55 11.03 12.90 -29.13
C THR A 55 9.71 12.19 -28.85
N LYS A 56 9.50 11.00 -29.42
CA LYS A 56 8.27 10.20 -29.26
C LYS A 56 8.46 9.05 -28.27
N LEU A 57 7.37 8.61 -27.65
CA LEU A 57 7.35 7.38 -26.87
C LEU A 57 7.47 6.16 -27.79
N ARG A 58 8.01 5.06 -27.26
CA ARG A 58 8.22 3.81 -28.02
C ARG A 58 6.98 3.34 -28.79
N MET A 59 5.79 3.50 -28.20
CA MET A 59 4.53 3.05 -28.80
C MET A 59 4.01 3.94 -29.93
N GLU A 60 4.59 5.13 -30.10
CA GLU A 60 4.25 6.10 -31.14
C GLU A 60 5.15 5.95 -32.39
N SER A 61 6.04 4.97 -32.42
CA SER A 61 6.81 4.64 -33.62
C SER A 61 5.86 4.30 -34.79
N PRO A 62 6.16 4.77 -36.02
CA PRO A 62 5.40 4.35 -37.20
C PRO A 62 5.52 2.84 -37.51
N TRP A 63 6.46 2.15 -36.86
CA TRP A 63 6.58 0.70 -36.92
C TRP A 63 5.84 -0.03 -35.79
N CYS A 64 4.95 0.66 -35.09
CA CYS A 64 4.05 0.13 -34.08
C CYS A 64 2.59 0.31 -34.51
N ILE A 65 1.77 -0.74 -34.40
CA ILE A 65 0.32 -0.68 -34.61
C ILE A 65 -0.37 -1.21 -33.36
N MET A 66 -1.05 -0.33 -32.63
CA MET A 66 -1.87 -0.72 -31.49
C MET A 66 -3.05 -1.57 -31.93
N LEU A 67 -3.27 -2.68 -31.24
CA LEU A 67 -4.43 -3.55 -31.42
C LEU A 67 -5.47 -3.39 -30.30
N ASN A 68 -5.31 -2.40 -29.43
CA ASN A 68 -6.30 -2.04 -28.42
C ASN A 68 -7.65 -1.62 -29.06
N GLY A 69 -8.70 -1.61 -28.26
CA GLY A 69 -10.08 -1.29 -28.66
C GLY A 69 -10.95 -2.54 -28.77
N ASP A 70 -11.93 -2.53 -29.68
CA ASP A 70 -12.93 -3.60 -29.76
C ASP A 70 -12.40 -4.87 -30.43
N TRP A 71 -12.61 -6.01 -29.79
CA TRP A 71 -12.38 -7.35 -30.33
C TRP A 71 -13.71 -8.12 -30.32
N GLN A 72 -13.97 -8.94 -31.35
CA GLN A 72 -15.08 -9.89 -31.29
C GLN A 72 -14.79 -10.90 -30.18
N PHE A 73 -15.79 -11.22 -29.37
CA PHE A 73 -15.59 -11.90 -28.10
C PHE A 73 -16.68 -12.93 -27.81
N HIS A 74 -16.25 -14.07 -27.30
CA HIS A 74 -17.10 -15.13 -26.79
C HIS A 74 -16.51 -15.71 -25.50
N TRP A 75 -17.36 -15.98 -24.53
CA TRP A 75 -16.96 -16.49 -23.21
C TRP A 75 -17.78 -17.72 -22.85
N VAL A 76 -17.12 -18.71 -22.27
CA VAL A 76 -17.77 -19.91 -21.70
C VAL A 76 -17.17 -20.25 -20.35
N GLU A 77 -18.00 -20.82 -19.47
CA GLU A 77 -17.63 -21.20 -18.10
C GLU A 77 -16.75 -22.48 -18.00
N HIS A 78 -16.67 -23.26 -19.08
CA HIS A 78 -16.00 -24.56 -19.13
C HIS A 78 -15.29 -24.77 -20.47
N PRO A 79 -14.06 -25.34 -20.52
CA PRO A 79 -13.32 -25.51 -21.78
C PRO A 79 -14.04 -26.34 -22.85
N ASP A 80 -14.78 -27.37 -22.47
CA ASP A 80 -15.53 -28.23 -23.41
C ASP A 80 -16.68 -27.52 -24.12
N LYS A 81 -17.10 -26.34 -23.64
CA LYS A 81 -18.16 -25.53 -24.25
C LYS A 81 -17.61 -24.52 -25.27
N ARG A 82 -16.29 -24.37 -25.37
CA ARG A 82 -15.68 -23.33 -26.20
C ARG A 82 -15.89 -23.61 -27.70
N PRO A 83 -15.93 -22.57 -28.55
CA PRO A 83 -16.07 -22.75 -29.98
C PRO A 83 -14.75 -23.26 -30.59
N LEU A 84 -14.60 -24.58 -30.75
CA LEU A 84 -13.34 -25.22 -31.15
C LEU A 84 -12.72 -24.67 -32.44
N ASP A 85 -13.54 -24.23 -33.40
CA ASP A 85 -13.10 -23.83 -34.73
C ASP A 85 -13.06 -22.31 -34.95
N PHE A 86 -13.22 -21.50 -33.90
CA PHE A 86 -13.33 -20.04 -34.01
C PHE A 86 -12.12 -19.34 -34.67
N TYR A 87 -10.96 -19.99 -34.64
CA TYR A 87 -9.72 -19.49 -35.22
C TYR A 87 -9.70 -19.58 -36.77
N LYS A 88 -10.57 -20.40 -37.38
CA LYS A 88 -10.65 -20.55 -38.83
C LYS A 88 -11.18 -19.26 -39.48
N THR A 89 -10.75 -18.98 -40.71
CA THR A 89 -11.08 -17.73 -41.41
C THR A 89 -12.51 -17.69 -41.94
N ASP A 90 -13.14 -18.85 -42.13
CA ASP A 90 -14.51 -19.06 -42.60
C ASP A 90 -15.52 -19.25 -41.46
N TYR A 91 -15.06 -19.26 -40.20
CA TYR A 91 -15.96 -19.33 -39.04
C TYR A 91 -16.81 -18.06 -38.93
N ASP A 92 -18.14 -18.23 -38.87
CA ASP A 92 -19.09 -17.14 -38.67
C ASP A 92 -19.17 -16.72 -37.19
N ALA A 93 -18.62 -15.55 -36.89
CA ALA A 93 -18.72 -14.90 -35.58
C ALA A 93 -19.57 -13.62 -35.63
N SER A 94 -20.44 -13.47 -36.62
CA SER A 94 -21.29 -12.27 -36.77
C SER A 94 -22.22 -12.05 -35.56
N SER A 95 -22.59 -13.11 -34.85
CA SER A 95 -23.41 -13.07 -33.64
C SER A 95 -22.62 -12.78 -32.36
N TRP A 96 -21.28 -12.73 -32.41
CA TRP A 96 -20.45 -12.47 -31.23
C TRP A 96 -20.57 -11.01 -30.80
N LYS A 97 -20.50 -10.78 -29.49
CA LYS A 97 -20.38 -9.44 -28.92
C LYS A 97 -18.96 -8.91 -29.13
N THR A 98 -18.74 -7.65 -28.78
CA THR A 98 -17.39 -7.09 -28.67
C THR A 98 -17.00 -6.88 -27.22
N ILE A 99 -15.69 -6.95 -26.94
CA ILE A 99 -15.09 -6.55 -25.66
C ILE A 99 -13.96 -5.55 -25.91
N LYS A 100 -13.72 -4.65 -24.96
CA LYS A 100 -12.55 -3.76 -25.00
C LYS A 100 -11.30 -4.54 -24.62
N VAL A 101 -10.21 -4.33 -25.36
CA VAL A 101 -8.87 -4.79 -25.02
C VAL A 101 -7.97 -3.55 -24.88
N PRO A 102 -7.22 -3.40 -23.78
CA PRO A 102 -7.16 -4.30 -22.63
C PRO A 102 -8.38 -4.22 -21.71
N SER A 103 -8.72 -5.32 -21.04
CA SER A 103 -9.69 -5.38 -19.93
C SER A 103 -9.54 -6.69 -19.13
N ASN A 104 -10.08 -6.70 -17.91
CA ASN A 104 -10.40 -7.93 -17.22
C ASN A 104 -11.85 -8.32 -17.52
N VAL A 105 -12.08 -9.54 -18.02
CA VAL A 105 -13.39 -9.95 -18.56
C VAL A 105 -14.49 -9.96 -17.49
N GLU A 106 -14.13 -10.21 -16.23
CA GLU A 106 -15.05 -10.19 -15.11
C GLU A 106 -15.61 -8.80 -14.80
N LEU A 107 -14.87 -7.74 -15.16
CA LEU A 107 -15.31 -6.35 -14.99
C LEU A 107 -16.12 -5.84 -16.20
N GLU A 108 -16.06 -6.56 -17.32
CA GLU A 108 -16.90 -6.35 -18.51
C GLU A 108 -18.20 -7.17 -18.47
N GLY A 109 -18.47 -7.86 -17.35
CA GLY A 109 -19.71 -8.60 -17.09
C GLY A 109 -19.68 -10.10 -17.41
N TYR A 110 -18.51 -10.71 -17.59
CA TYR A 110 -18.38 -12.15 -17.87
C TYR A 110 -17.71 -12.92 -16.73
N GLY A 111 -18.39 -13.95 -16.21
CA GLY A 111 -17.91 -14.69 -15.04
C GLY A 111 -17.93 -13.87 -13.76
N THR A 112 -17.22 -14.33 -12.74
CA THR A 112 -17.27 -13.75 -11.40
C THR A 112 -15.87 -13.32 -10.92
N PRO A 113 -15.63 -12.05 -10.50
CA PRO A 113 -14.42 -11.68 -9.77
C PRO A 113 -14.30 -12.47 -8.47
N ILE A 114 -13.15 -13.09 -8.20
CA ILE A 114 -12.92 -13.87 -6.97
C ILE A 114 -11.77 -13.25 -6.20
N TYR A 115 -11.99 -12.83 -4.95
CA TYR A 115 -10.90 -12.43 -4.08
C TYR A 115 -10.48 -13.59 -3.18
N ALA A 116 -9.20 -13.95 -3.21
CA ALA A 116 -8.63 -14.98 -2.36
C ALA A 116 -7.18 -14.64 -2.00
N ASN A 117 -6.87 -14.73 -0.70
CA ASN A 117 -5.53 -14.55 -0.18
C ASN A 117 -4.67 -15.79 -0.48
N VAL A 118 -4.61 -16.76 0.44
CA VAL A 118 -3.69 -17.90 0.32
C VAL A 118 -4.23 -18.99 -0.62
N ARG A 119 -5.54 -19.20 -0.65
CA ARG A 119 -6.14 -20.39 -1.25
C ARG A 119 -6.26 -20.27 -2.78
N TYR A 120 -5.92 -21.34 -3.51
CA TYR A 120 -6.30 -21.46 -4.92
C TYR A 120 -7.82 -21.53 -5.10
N PRO A 121 -8.40 -20.80 -6.08
CA PRO A 121 -9.84 -20.86 -6.33
C PRO A 121 -10.26 -22.23 -6.89
N PHE A 122 -9.37 -22.98 -7.54
CA PHE A 122 -9.57 -24.34 -8.05
C PHE A 122 -9.08 -25.44 -7.07
N LYS A 123 -9.25 -26.72 -7.43
CA LYS A 123 -8.74 -27.85 -6.64
C LYS A 123 -7.21 -27.90 -6.71
N GLN A 124 -6.55 -27.88 -5.56
CA GLN A 124 -5.09 -27.95 -5.45
C GLN A 124 -4.59 -29.38 -5.70
N ASP A 125 -4.07 -29.63 -6.91
CA ASP A 125 -3.58 -30.92 -7.41
C ASP A 125 -2.57 -30.69 -8.58
N PRO A 126 -1.43 -30.04 -8.34
CA PRO A 126 -0.54 -29.59 -9.42
C PRO A 126 0.01 -30.76 -10.25
N PRO A 127 0.09 -30.63 -11.59
CA PRO A 127 -0.13 -29.40 -12.37
C PRO A 127 -1.60 -29.16 -12.79
N PHE A 128 -2.55 -30.01 -12.38
CA PHE A 128 -3.92 -29.99 -12.87
C PHE A 128 -4.76 -28.85 -12.26
N VAL A 129 -5.65 -28.26 -13.05
CA VAL A 129 -6.59 -27.20 -12.65
C VAL A 129 -8.05 -27.58 -12.89
N MET A 130 -8.33 -28.67 -13.61
CA MET A 130 -9.69 -29.15 -13.87
C MET A 130 -10.31 -29.99 -12.75
N GLY A 131 -9.57 -30.30 -11.70
CA GLY A 131 -10.06 -31.13 -10.60
C GLY A 131 -11.30 -30.54 -9.90
N GLU A 132 -12.28 -31.38 -9.56
CA GLU A 132 -13.54 -30.94 -8.93
C GLU A 132 -13.33 -30.28 -7.53
N PRO A 133 -13.82 -29.05 -7.25
CA PRO A 133 -13.68 -28.38 -5.97
C PRO A 133 -14.99 -28.64 -5.17
N PRO A 134 -15.11 -28.14 -3.94
CA PRO A 134 -16.38 -28.19 -3.24
C PRO A 134 -17.52 -27.50 -4.02
N LYS A 135 -18.72 -28.11 -4.06
CA LYS A 135 -19.91 -27.63 -4.80
C LYS A 135 -20.33 -26.18 -4.52
N LYS A 136 -20.00 -25.69 -3.32
CA LYS A 136 -20.29 -24.31 -2.89
C LYS A 136 -19.39 -23.27 -3.56
N ARG A 137 -18.25 -23.66 -4.13
CA ARG A 137 -17.31 -22.71 -4.72
C ARG A 137 -17.76 -22.25 -6.09
N THR A 138 -17.48 -20.99 -6.42
CA THR A 138 -17.75 -20.40 -7.75
C THR A 138 -17.15 -21.25 -8.87
N THR A 139 -15.93 -21.74 -8.67
CA THR A 139 -15.19 -22.59 -9.60
C THR A 139 -15.74 -24.01 -9.77
N TYR A 140 -16.77 -24.41 -9.02
CA TYR A 140 -17.49 -25.65 -9.33
C TYR A 140 -18.27 -25.50 -10.65
N LYS A 141 -18.90 -24.33 -10.85
CA LYS A 141 -19.63 -23.96 -12.08
C LYS A 141 -18.69 -23.36 -13.12
N GLU A 142 -17.94 -22.33 -12.72
CA GLU A 142 -16.92 -21.66 -13.53
C GLU A 142 -15.60 -22.43 -13.44
N ARG A 143 -15.60 -23.67 -13.95
CA ARG A 143 -14.51 -24.65 -13.82
C ARG A 143 -13.14 -24.11 -14.21
N ASN A 144 -13.05 -23.69 -15.47
CA ASN A 144 -11.90 -23.04 -16.06
C ASN A 144 -12.42 -22.24 -17.26
N PRO A 145 -12.97 -21.04 -17.01
CA PRO A 145 -13.55 -20.23 -18.07
C PRO A 145 -12.59 -19.98 -19.22
N VAL A 146 -13.12 -19.98 -20.44
CA VAL A 146 -12.36 -19.73 -21.66
C VAL A 146 -12.94 -18.52 -22.37
N SER A 147 -12.03 -17.61 -22.74
CA SER A 147 -12.33 -16.40 -23.50
C SER A 147 -11.74 -16.51 -24.90
N SER A 148 -12.58 -16.48 -25.93
CA SER A 148 -12.21 -16.51 -27.34
C SER A 148 -12.30 -15.11 -27.95
N TYR A 149 -11.18 -14.59 -28.45
CA TYR A 149 -11.08 -13.26 -29.05
C TYR A 149 -10.78 -13.36 -30.55
N ARG A 150 -11.41 -12.54 -31.38
CA ARG A 150 -11.07 -12.37 -32.81
C ARG A 150 -10.89 -10.90 -33.15
N LYS A 151 -9.84 -10.59 -33.92
CA LYS A 151 -9.58 -9.26 -34.47
C LYS A 151 -9.09 -9.37 -35.90
N THR A 152 -9.76 -8.64 -36.80
CA THR A 152 -9.23 -8.45 -38.15
C THR A 152 -8.32 -7.23 -38.15
N ILE A 153 -7.13 -7.40 -38.70
CA ILE A 153 -6.12 -6.34 -38.86
C ILE A 153 -5.81 -6.18 -40.35
N THR A 154 -5.34 -4.99 -40.74
CA THR A 154 -4.80 -4.75 -42.08
C THR A 154 -3.37 -4.24 -41.92
N LEU A 155 -2.41 -4.92 -42.56
CA LEU A 155 -1.02 -4.51 -42.49
C LEU A 155 -0.72 -3.40 -43.50
N PRO A 156 0.09 -2.40 -43.13
CA PRO A 156 0.66 -1.45 -44.09
C PRO A 156 1.51 -2.16 -45.15
N THR A 157 1.46 -1.68 -46.40
CA THR A 157 2.18 -2.29 -47.53
C THR A 157 3.70 -2.19 -47.38
N ASP A 158 4.20 -1.18 -46.67
CA ASP A 158 5.63 -1.00 -46.37
C ASP A 158 6.18 -2.02 -45.35
N TRP A 159 5.34 -2.86 -44.76
CA TRP A 159 5.75 -3.94 -43.87
C TRP A 159 6.02 -5.28 -44.59
N GLU A 160 5.65 -5.43 -45.87
CA GLU A 160 5.74 -6.72 -46.60
C GLU A 160 7.16 -7.31 -46.71
N LYS A 161 8.21 -6.48 -46.56
CA LYS A 161 9.64 -6.91 -46.57
C LYS A 161 10.29 -6.86 -45.19
N ARG A 162 9.50 -6.87 -44.12
CA ARG A 162 9.94 -6.72 -42.72
C ARG A 162 9.39 -7.85 -41.87
N ASN A 163 10.01 -8.10 -40.73
CA ASN A 163 9.51 -9.07 -39.76
C ASN A 163 8.42 -8.41 -38.91
N THR A 164 7.25 -9.02 -38.85
CA THR A 164 6.13 -8.53 -38.04
C THR A 164 5.98 -9.39 -36.79
N THR A 165 6.17 -8.78 -35.62
CA THR A 165 5.98 -9.42 -34.32
C THR A 165 4.71 -8.90 -33.66
N ILE A 166 3.87 -9.79 -33.12
CA ILE A 166 2.81 -9.39 -32.19
C ILE A 166 3.32 -9.50 -30.75
N THR A 167 3.02 -8.48 -29.95
CA THR A 167 3.34 -8.44 -28.53
C THR A 167 2.04 -8.32 -27.73
N PHE A 168 1.86 -9.23 -26.77
CA PHE A 168 0.87 -9.10 -25.72
C PHE A 168 1.61 -8.71 -24.44
N ASN A 169 1.39 -7.49 -23.92
CA ASN A 169 2.10 -7.04 -22.72
C ASN A 169 1.73 -7.87 -21.49
N ALA A 170 0.49 -8.35 -21.41
CA ALA A 170 0.06 -9.30 -20.40
C ALA A 170 -1.30 -9.94 -20.72
N VAL A 171 -1.41 -11.25 -20.49
CA VAL A 171 -2.63 -12.05 -20.62
C VAL A 171 -2.73 -12.99 -19.42
N GLN A 172 -3.87 -13.01 -18.73
CA GLN A 172 -4.07 -13.86 -17.55
C GLN A 172 -5.08 -15.00 -17.84
N SER A 173 -4.74 -16.28 -17.61
CA SER A 173 -3.47 -16.83 -17.09
C SER A 173 -2.56 -17.44 -18.16
N ALA A 174 -3.14 -17.99 -19.23
CA ALA A 174 -2.43 -18.60 -20.35
C ALA A 174 -3.26 -18.52 -21.64
N PHE A 175 -2.61 -18.54 -22.79
CA PHE A 175 -3.32 -18.41 -24.06
C PHE A 175 -2.66 -19.09 -25.25
N TYR A 176 -3.50 -19.54 -26.19
CA TYR A 176 -3.10 -19.92 -27.54
C TYR A 176 -3.34 -18.77 -28.53
N LEU A 177 -2.50 -18.73 -29.56
CA LEU A 177 -2.56 -17.73 -30.63
C LEU A 177 -2.66 -18.40 -32.00
N TRP A 178 -3.54 -17.87 -32.85
CA TRP A 178 -3.64 -18.21 -34.27
C TRP A 178 -3.61 -16.95 -35.13
N CYS A 179 -3.05 -17.10 -36.33
CA CYS A 179 -3.10 -16.10 -37.39
C CYS A 179 -3.57 -16.78 -38.68
N ASN A 180 -4.63 -16.25 -39.30
CA ASN A 180 -5.22 -16.77 -40.53
C ASN A 180 -5.49 -18.29 -40.50
N GLY A 181 -6.06 -18.79 -39.41
CA GLY A 181 -6.41 -20.21 -39.26
C GLY A 181 -5.24 -21.13 -38.85
N LYS A 182 -4.00 -20.63 -38.79
CA LYS A 182 -2.81 -21.41 -38.43
C LYS A 182 -2.40 -21.15 -36.98
N LYS A 183 -2.11 -22.20 -36.21
CA LYS A 183 -1.63 -22.10 -34.82
C LYS A 183 -0.23 -21.48 -34.83
N VAL A 184 -0.05 -20.39 -34.10
CA VAL A 184 1.21 -19.66 -33.98
C VAL A 184 1.98 -20.14 -32.75
N GLY A 185 1.33 -20.19 -31.59
CA GLY A 185 2.02 -20.48 -30.33
C GLY A 185 1.15 -20.51 -29.09
N TYR A 186 1.81 -20.58 -27.94
CA TYR A 186 1.23 -20.63 -26.60
C TYR A 186 2.14 -19.90 -25.60
N SER A 187 1.57 -19.24 -24.58
CA SER A 187 2.33 -18.60 -23.51
C SER A 187 1.62 -18.68 -22.15
N GLN A 188 2.43 -18.83 -21.11
CA GLN A 188 2.12 -18.55 -19.71
C GLN A 188 2.96 -17.37 -19.18
N ASP A 189 2.91 -17.11 -17.87
CA ASP A 189 3.42 -15.92 -17.17
C ASP A 189 2.60 -14.66 -17.50
N SER A 190 1.62 -14.37 -16.65
CA SER A 190 0.61 -13.34 -16.90
C SER A 190 1.08 -11.90 -16.72
N ARG A 191 2.36 -11.65 -16.43
CA ARG A 191 2.86 -10.32 -16.01
C ARG A 191 4.05 -9.83 -16.80
N THR A 192 4.53 -10.60 -17.77
CA THR A 192 5.61 -10.19 -18.67
C THR A 192 5.16 -10.25 -20.14
N PRO A 193 5.77 -9.44 -21.03
CA PRO A 193 5.40 -9.46 -22.44
C PRO A 193 5.62 -10.83 -23.11
N ALA A 194 4.66 -11.24 -23.93
CA ALA A 194 4.77 -12.40 -24.80
C ALA A 194 4.81 -11.97 -26.27
N GLU A 195 5.91 -12.30 -26.95
CA GLU A 195 6.17 -11.91 -28.33
C GLU A 195 6.17 -13.13 -29.27
N PHE A 196 5.53 -13.01 -30.43
CA PHE A 196 5.49 -14.04 -31.46
C PHE A 196 5.77 -13.46 -32.85
N ASP A 197 6.59 -14.15 -33.63
CA ASP A 197 6.78 -13.81 -35.04
C ASP A 197 5.55 -14.23 -35.86
N LEU A 198 4.86 -13.25 -36.43
CA LEU A 198 3.70 -13.47 -37.28
C LEU A 198 4.06 -13.53 -38.76
N SER A 199 5.28 -13.17 -39.16
CA SER A 199 5.70 -13.06 -40.55
C SER A 199 5.34 -14.29 -41.40
N PRO A 200 5.53 -15.55 -40.91
CA PRO A 200 5.20 -16.75 -41.69
C PRO A 200 3.70 -17.01 -41.89
N TYR A 201 2.83 -16.29 -41.16
CA TYR A 201 1.39 -16.55 -41.10
C TYR A 201 0.56 -15.43 -41.77
N LEU A 202 1.17 -14.28 -42.00
CA LEU A 202 0.52 -13.10 -42.56
C LEU A 202 0.38 -13.21 -44.08
N LYS A 203 -0.64 -12.52 -44.60
CA LYS A 203 -0.89 -12.30 -46.04
C LYS A 203 -1.12 -10.81 -46.30
N SER A 204 -0.97 -10.38 -47.54
CA SER A 204 -1.30 -9.00 -47.92
C SER A 204 -2.77 -8.67 -47.63
N GLY A 205 -3.02 -7.44 -47.17
CA GLY A 205 -4.36 -6.96 -46.83
C GLY A 205 -4.86 -7.46 -45.46
N LYS A 206 -6.09 -7.99 -45.43
CA LYS A 206 -6.78 -8.36 -44.18
C LYS A 206 -6.25 -9.67 -43.61
N ASN A 207 -5.91 -9.66 -42.32
CA ASN A 207 -5.46 -10.82 -41.55
C ASN A 207 -6.35 -11.01 -40.33
N LEU A 208 -6.64 -12.27 -39.99
CA LEU A 208 -7.39 -12.62 -38.79
C LEU A 208 -6.41 -13.05 -37.69
N ILE A 209 -6.50 -12.39 -36.54
CA ILE A 209 -5.88 -12.83 -35.29
C ILE A 209 -6.96 -13.44 -34.40
N ALA A 210 -6.69 -14.63 -33.87
CA ALA A 210 -7.57 -15.31 -32.93
C ALA A 210 -6.78 -15.74 -31.69
N VAL A 211 -7.37 -15.53 -30.51
CA VAL A 211 -6.73 -15.80 -29.21
C VAL A 211 -7.69 -16.56 -28.32
N GLU A 212 -7.24 -17.66 -27.72
CA GLU A 212 -8.01 -18.46 -26.75
C GLU A 212 -7.33 -18.37 -25.39
N VAL A 213 -7.95 -17.67 -24.45
CA VAL A 213 -7.40 -17.41 -23.10
C VAL A 213 -8.11 -18.29 -22.08
N TYR A 214 -7.33 -19.01 -21.28
CA TYR A 214 -7.80 -19.81 -20.16
C TYR A 214 -7.62 -19.03 -18.86
N ARG A 215 -8.63 -19.09 -17.98
CA ARG A 215 -8.58 -18.43 -16.67
C ARG A 215 -7.57 -19.08 -15.73
N TYR A 216 -7.43 -20.40 -15.82
CA TYR A 216 -6.48 -21.19 -15.04
C TYR A 216 -5.61 -22.09 -15.93
N SER A 217 -4.34 -22.20 -15.57
CA SER A 217 -3.36 -23.14 -16.10
C SER A 217 -2.46 -23.66 -14.97
N ASP A 218 -1.57 -24.60 -15.24
CA ASP A 218 -0.50 -25.02 -14.34
C ASP A 218 0.35 -23.81 -13.85
N GLY A 219 0.56 -22.80 -14.70
CA GLY A 219 1.19 -21.53 -14.32
C GLY A 219 0.43 -20.75 -13.25
N SER A 220 -0.89 -20.95 -13.09
CA SER A 220 -1.66 -20.35 -11.99
C SER A 220 -1.23 -20.85 -10.61
N TYR A 221 -0.55 -22.00 -10.51
CA TYR A 221 0.08 -22.41 -9.25
C TYR A 221 1.22 -21.46 -8.83
N LEU A 222 1.87 -20.78 -9.79
CA LEU A 222 2.92 -19.78 -9.55
C LEU A 222 2.37 -18.35 -9.43
N GLU A 223 1.04 -18.17 -9.47
CA GLU A 223 0.35 -16.87 -9.46
C GLU A 223 -0.70 -16.83 -8.34
N CYS A 224 -0.25 -17.15 -7.12
CA CYS A 224 -1.06 -17.25 -5.92
C CYS A 224 -1.00 -16.00 -5.02
N GLN A 225 -0.83 -14.82 -5.61
CA GLN A 225 -0.81 -13.56 -4.88
C GLN A 225 -2.12 -13.29 -4.13
N ASP A 226 -2.01 -12.52 -3.04
CA ASP A 226 -3.14 -11.98 -2.28
C ASP A 226 -3.80 -10.80 -3.03
N PHE A 227 -4.63 -11.13 -4.02
CA PHE A 227 -5.33 -10.17 -4.88
C PHE A 227 -6.58 -10.78 -5.55
N TRP A 228 -7.24 -9.98 -6.40
CA TRP A 228 -8.35 -10.45 -7.24
C TRP A 228 -7.90 -11.44 -8.31
N ARG A 229 -8.58 -12.58 -8.40
CA ARG A 229 -8.37 -13.61 -9.42
C ARG A 229 -9.20 -13.28 -10.67
N LEU A 230 -8.70 -12.34 -11.46
CA LEU A 230 -9.27 -11.89 -12.74
C LEU A 230 -8.62 -12.61 -13.93
N SER A 231 -9.17 -12.43 -15.14
CA SER A 231 -8.62 -13.00 -16.37
C SER A 231 -8.80 -12.10 -17.60
N GLY A 232 -8.18 -12.48 -18.72
CA GLY A 232 -8.29 -11.77 -19.99
C GLY A 232 -6.99 -11.11 -20.47
N ILE A 233 -7.10 -10.40 -21.58
CA ILE A 233 -6.01 -9.59 -22.15
C ILE A 233 -6.07 -8.22 -21.47
N PHE A 234 -5.35 -8.06 -20.36
CA PHE A 234 -5.53 -6.91 -19.45
C PHE A 234 -4.41 -5.86 -19.53
N ARG A 235 -3.42 -6.04 -20.43
CA ARG A 235 -2.51 -4.97 -20.87
C ARG A 235 -2.46 -4.92 -22.41
N ASP A 236 -1.84 -3.86 -22.92
CA ASP A 236 -1.81 -3.54 -24.34
C ASP A 236 -1.39 -4.70 -25.25
N VAL A 237 -1.97 -4.71 -26.45
CA VAL A 237 -1.57 -5.59 -27.56
C VAL A 237 -1.18 -4.72 -28.74
N PHE A 238 -0.08 -5.06 -29.41
CA PHE A 238 0.38 -4.33 -30.58
C PHE A 238 1.19 -5.20 -31.54
N LEU A 239 1.27 -4.75 -32.79
CA LEU A 239 2.21 -5.27 -33.78
C LEU A 239 3.43 -4.35 -33.84
N SER A 240 4.60 -4.93 -34.01
CA SER A 240 5.83 -4.21 -34.29
C SER A 240 6.50 -4.72 -35.57
N SER A 241 7.02 -3.79 -36.37
CA SER A 241 7.72 -4.07 -37.63
C SER A 241 9.21 -3.91 -37.46
N ARG A 242 9.94 -5.02 -37.59
CA ARG A 242 11.37 -5.10 -37.33
C ARG A 242 12.14 -5.37 -38.62
N PRO A 243 13.32 -4.77 -38.81
CA PRO A 243 14.22 -5.15 -39.89
C PRO A 243 14.63 -6.63 -39.79
N ILE A 244 14.90 -7.27 -40.93
CA ILE A 244 15.36 -8.67 -40.98
C ILE A 244 16.78 -8.80 -40.37
N SER A 245 17.66 -7.86 -40.73
CA SER A 245 19.00 -7.70 -40.18
C SER A 245 19.04 -6.43 -39.33
N GLY A 246 19.63 -6.49 -38.14
CA GLY A 246 19.72 -5.32 -37.27
C GLY A 246 19.97 -5.67 -35.81
N LEU A 247 19.42 -4.86 -34.91
CA LEU A 247 19.51 -5.06 -33.46
C LEU A 247 18.29 -5.84 -32.97
N SER A 248 18.54 -6.97 -32.29
CA SER A 248 17.50 -7.86 -31.76
C SER A 248 17.25 -7.67 -30.26
N ASP A 249 18.30 -7.39 -29.49
CA ASP A 249 18.27 -7.02 -28.06
C ASP A 249 19.55 -6.25 -27.68
N PHE A 250 19.50 -5.51 -26.58
CA PHE A 250 20.66 -4.85 -25.97
C PHE A 250 20.51 -4.73 -24.45
N ALA A 251 21.63 -4.75 -23.74
CA ALA A 251 21.69 -4.53 -22.29
C ALA A 251 22.55 -3.31 -21.97
N VAL A 252 22.04 -2.41 -21.14
CA VAL A 252 22.70 -1.15 -20.77
C VAL A 252 23.25 -1.23 -19.34
N ASN A 253 24.56 -1.05 -19.20
CA ASN A 253 25.25 -0.92 -17.93
C ASN A 253 25.79 0.52 -17.78
N ALA A 254 24.94 1.43 -17.28
CA ALA A 254 25.29 2.82 -16.98
C ALA A 254 25.69 2.99 -15.50
N THR A 255 26.98 2.87 -15.21
CA THR A 255 27.53 2.81 -13.85
C THR A 255 28.42 4.01 -13.51
N LEU A 256 28.99 4.04 -12.31
CA LEU A 256 29.96 5.04 -11.89
C LEU A 256 31.34 4.40 -11.68
N THR A 257 32.38 5.11 -12.10
CA THR A 257 33.78 4.84 -11.72
C THR A 257 34.01 5.20 -10.24
N PRO A 258 35.10 4.72 -9.60
CA PRO A 258 35.44 5.10 -8.23
C PRO A 258 35.55 6.62 -8.00
N ASN A 259 35.91 7.38 -9.04
CA ASN A 259 36.03 8.84 -9.00
C ASN A 259 34.70 9.56 -9.31
N GLY A 260 33.58 8.83 -9.43
CA GLY A 260 32.25 9.39 -9.66
C GLY A 260 31.93 9.78 -11.12
N LYS A 261 32.84 9.52 -12.07
CA LYS A 261 32.57 9.69 -13.51
C LYS A 261 31.65 8.57 -14.02
N GLY A 262 30.81 8.86 -15.01
CA GLY A 262 29.95 7.87 -15.64
C GLY A 262 30.75 6.86 -16.47
N LYS A 263 30.35 5.60 -16.45
CA LYS A 263 30.88 4.53 -17.30
C LYS A 263 29.71 3.83 -17.98
N LEU A 264 29.71 3.80 -19.31
CA LEU A 264 28.71 3.11 -20.11
C LEU A 264 29.30 1.86 -20.73
N SER A 265 28.57 0.75 -20.64
CA SER A 265 28.75 -0.43 -21.47
C SER A 265 27.41 -0.86 -22.03
N VAL A 266 27.36 -1.17 -23.33
CA VAL A 266 26.16 -1.70 -24.00
C VAL A 266 26.53 -3.01 -24.67
N ASP A 267 25.91 -4.10 -24.23
CA ASP A 267 26.03 -5.41 -24.86
C ASP A 267 24.93 -5.54 -25.92
N LEU A 268 25.28 -5.93 -27.14
CA LEU A 268 24.41 -5.95 -28.31
C LEU A 268 24.20 -7.39 -28.79
N THR A 269 22.96 -7.71 -29.15
CA THR A 269 22.63 -8.92 -29.91
C THR A 269 22.13 -8.51 -31.29
N THR A 270 22.94 -8.73 -32.32
CA THR A 270 22.63 -8.32 -33.70
C THR A 270 22.42 -9.51 -34.64
N THR A 271 21.65 -9.29 -35.71
CA THR A 271 21.46 -10.24 -36.82
C THR A 271 22.06 -9.66 -38.09
N GLY A 272 22.65 -10.53 -38.93
CA GLY A 272 23.36 -10.11 -40.15
C GLY A 272 24.64 -9.30 -39.87
N LYS A 273 25.25 -8.75 -40.92
CA LYS A 273 26.35 -7.79 -40.78
C LYS A 273 25.75 -6.43 -40.40
N THR A 274 25.87 -6.07 -39.12
CA THR A 274 25.27 -4.85 -38.57
C THR A 274 26.30 -4.11 -37.72
N ASN A 275 26.44 -2.82 -37.95
CA ASN A 275 27.20 -1.91 -37.08
C ASN A 275 26.21 -1.05 -36.29
N VAL A 276 26.51 -0.80 -35.01
CA VAL A 276 25.69 0.03 -34.13
C VAL A 276 26.57 1.15 -33.58
N THR A 277 26.07 2.37 -33.65
CA THR A 277 26.68 3.54 -33.02
C THR A 277 25.83 3.95 -31.82
N ALA A 278 26.42 3.91 -30.62
CA ALA A 278 25.80 4.41 -29.40
C ALA A 278 26.27 5.84 -29.11
N SER A 279 25.34 6.78 -29.05
CA SER A 279 25.59 8.16 -28.65
C SER A 279 24.91 8.49 -27.32
N VAL A 280 25.67 9.07 -26.38
CA VAL A 280 25.15 9.58 -25.12
C VAL A 280 24.87 11.07 -25.27
N ILE A 281 23.63 11.46 -25.03
CA ILE A 281 23.12 12.82 -25.21
C ILE A 281 22.66 13.36 -23.86
N ASP A 282 23.15 14.55 -23.50
CA ASP A 282 22.80 15.21 -22.25
C ASP A 282 21.39 15.85 -22.28
N PRO A 283 20.86 16.31 -21.15
CA PRO A 283 19.55 16.95 -21.10
C PRO A 283 19.40 18.21 -21.97
N SER A 284 20.50 18.84 -22.39
CA SER A 284 20.47 19.99 -23.32
C SER A 284 20.35 19.59 -24.78
N GLY A 285 20.46 18.29 -25.08
CA GLY A 285 20.44 17.75 -26.44
C GLY A 285 21.83 17.60 -27.07
N LYS A 286 22.91 17.89 -26.33
CA LYS A 286 24.28 17.76 -26.83
C LYS A 286 24.76 16.31 -26.73
N THR A 287 25.30 15.77 -27.82
CA THR A 287 26.04 14.50 -27.78
C THR A 287 27.36 14.71 -27.05
N ILE A 288 27.55 14.05 -25.90
CA ILE A 288 28.75 14.18 -25.07
C ILE A 288 29.76 13.06 -25.31
N ALA A 289 29.33 11.93 -25.88
CA ALA A 289 30.22 10.89 -26.37
C ALA A 289 29.50 9.95 -27.34
N SER A 290 30.29 9.24 -28.15
CA SER A 290 29.80 8.22 -29.06
C SER A 290 30.83 7.10 -29.23
N THR A 291 30.38 5.89 -29.51
CA THR A 291 31.23 4.74 -29.87
C THR A 291 30.47 3.79 -30.80
N SER A 292 31.17 3.00 -31.60
CA SER A 292 30.56 2.11 -32.60
C SER A 292 31.16 0.70 -32.56
N GLY A 293 30.36 -0.28 -32.98
CA GLY A 293 30.73 -1.70 -32.95
C GLY A 293 29.50 -2.61 -33.14
N ASN A 294 29.68 -3.93 -33.01
CA ASN A 294 28.65 -4.91 -33.36
C ASN A 294 28.32 -5.94 -32.26
N GLN A 295 29.07 -5.97 -31.16
CA GLN A 295 28.87 -6.88 -30.03
C GLN A 295 28.85 -6.16 -28.69
N LYS A 296 29.85 -5.31 -28.44
CA LYS A 296 29.97 -4.57 -27.19
C LYS A 296 30.47 -3.17 -27.46
N LEU A 297 29.81 -2.19 -26.85
CA LEU A 297 30.13 -0.78 -26.93
C LEU A 297 30.53 -0.28 -25.54
N GLU A 298 31.64 0.45 -25.44
CA GLU A 298 32.14 0.95 -24.16
C GLU A 298 32.54 2.42 -24.25
N ILE A 299 32.14 3.17 -23.23
CA ILE A 299 32.60 4.54 -22.97
C ILE A 299 33.07 4.57 -21.51
N PRO A 300 34.39 4.52 -21.26
CA PRO A 300 34.95 4.19 -19.94
C PRO A 300 34.81 5.32 -18.91
N SER A 301 34.67 6.57 -19.36
CA SER A 301 34.57 7.74 -18.49
C SER A 301 33.78 8.85 -19.17
N LEU A 302 32.85 9.46 -18.43
CA LEU A 302 32.00 10.58 -18.85
C LEU A 302 31.79 11.57 -17.72
N ASP A 303 31.77 12.85 -18.07
CA ASP A 303 31.33 13.92 -17.20
C ASP A 303 29.80 13.96 -17.17
N ILE A 304 29.22 13.47 -16.07
CA ILE A 304 27.77 13.35 -15.89
C ILE A 304 27.35 13.73 -14.47
N LEU A 305 26.06 13.96 -14.29
CA LEU A 305 25.42 13.99 -12.97
C LEU A 305 24.82 12.61 -12.67
N PRO A 306 25.16 11.97 -11.53
CA PRO A 306 24.60 10.67 -11.17
C PRO A 306 23.08 10.69 -10.98
N TRP A 307 22.44 9.57 -11.28
CA TRP A 307 21.02 9.34 -11.01
C TRP A 307 20.80 8.83 -9.58
N SER A 308 19.79 9.37 -8.90
CA SER A 308 19.24 8.85 -7.64
C SER A 308 17.75 9.19 -7.54
N ALA A 309 17.04 8.61 -6.56
CA ALA A 309 15.63 8.96 -6.30
C ALA A 309 15.43 10.43 -5.86
N GLU A 310 16.49 11.09 -5.39
CA GLU A 310 16.46 12.51 -5.04
C GLU A 310 16.86 13.43 -6.22
N LYS A 311 17.69 12.92 -7.13
CA LYS A 311 18.24 13.64 -8.29
C LYS A 311 18.15 12.72 -9.53
N PRO A 312 16.99 12.65 -10.22
CA PRO A 312 16.77 11.74 -11.34
C PRO A 312 17.40 12.27 -12.63
N ASN A 313 18.72 12.47 -12.63
CA ASN A 313 19.46 12.94 -13.81
C ASN A 313 19.47 11.86 -14.89
N LEU A 314 18.75 12.10 -15.99
CA LEU A 314 18.65 11.17 -17.11
C LEU A 314 19.36 11.72 -18.35
N TYR A 315 20.08 10.83 -19.02
CA TYR A 315 20.69 11.04 -20.33
C TYR A 315 19.91 10.23 -21.36
N SER A 316 20.04 10.58 -22.64
CA SER A 316 19.50 9.77 -23.72
C SER A 316 20.61 8.92 -24.34
N LEU A 317 20.40 7.61 -24.40
CA LEU A 317 21.18 6.68 -25.20
C LEU A 317 20.47 6.50 -26.55
N LEU A 318 21.08 7.01 -27.61
CA LEU A 318 20.63 6.79 -28.98
C LEU A 318 21.48 5.68 -29.60
N LEU A 319 20.85 4.62 -30.08
CA LEU A 319 21.49 3.56 -30.85
C LEU A 319 21.10 3.71 -32.32
N GLU A 320 22.03 4.15 -33.15
CA GLU A 320 21.90 4.15 -34.59
C GLU A 320 22.40 2.79 -35.12
N VAL A 321 21.49 2.02 -35.70
CA VAL A 321 21.74 0.67 -36.19
C VAL A 321 21.83 0.72 -37.70
N GLN A 322 23.00 0.37 -38.24
CA GLN A 322 23.30 0.35 -39.66
C GLN A 322 23.56 -1.09 -40.12
N PRO A 323 22.54 -1.81 -40.61
CA PRO A 323 22.73 -3.07 -41.31
C PRO A 323 23.38 -2.83 -42.68
N ASP A 324 24.17 -3.79 -43.15
CA ASP A 324 24.81 -3.73 -44.47
C ASP A 324 23.77 -3.65 -45.60
N GLY A 325 23.92 -2.66 -46.48
CA GLY A 325 23.02 -2.43 -47.62
C GLY A 325 21.56 -2.04 -47.29
N GLN A 326 21.24 -1.69 -46.03
CA GLN A 326 19.90 -1.25 -45.61
C GLN A 326 19.92 0.16 -45.01
N THR A 327 18.76 0.81 -44.94
CA THR A 327 18.63 2.12 -44.27
C THR A 327 18.84 1.98 -42.77
N PRO A 328 19.51 2.95 -42.12
CA PRO A 328 19.67 2.93 -40.68
C PRO A 328 18.32 3.03 -39.97
N HIS A 329 18.29 2.56 -38.74
CA HIS A 329 17.16 2.73 -37.84
C HIS A 329 17.65 2.99 -36.41
N PHE A 330 16.77 3.54 -35.59
CA PHE A 330 17.15 4.14 -34.33
C PHE A 330 16.39 3.52 -33.15
N TYR A 331 17.09 3.29 -32.05
CA TYR A 331 16.48 3.01 -30.75
C TYR A 331 16.89 4.10 -29.77
N HIS A 332 15.96 4.43 -28.87
CA HIS A 332 16.19 5.41 -27.81
C HIS A 332 15.88 4.80 -26.45
N GLN A 333 16.75 5.08 -25.47
CA GLN A 333 16.58 4.69 -24.08
C GLN A 333 17.01 5.83 -23.18
N LYS A 334 16.19 6.20 -22.20
CA LYS A 334 16.64 7.07 -21.09
C LYS A 334 17.51 6.25 -20.14
N ILE A 335 18.67 6.78 -19.77
CA ILE A 335 19.65 6.12 -18.91
C ILE A 335 20.08 7.05 -17.77
N GLY A 336 20.17 6.51 -16.56
CA GLY A 336 20.70 7.16 -15.37
C GLY A 336 21.97 6.47 -14.90
N PHE A 337 23.07 7.22 -14.80
CA PHE A 337 24.34 6.66 -14.32
C PHE A 337 24.28 6.51 -12.80
N LYS A 338 24.31 5.26 -12.31
CA LYS A 338 24.27 4.95 -10.86
C LYS A 338 25.14 3.76 -10.51
N SER A 339 25.62 3.71 -9.27
CA SER A 339 26.17 2.48 -8.70
C SER A 339 25.26 1.94 -7.61
N VAL A 340 25.04 0.62 -7.62
CA VAL A 340 24.34 -0.11 -6.57
C VAL A 340 25.26 -1.22 -6.11
N MET A 341 25.58 -1.26 -4.83
CA MET A 341 26.45 -2.28 -4.27
C MET A 341 26.10 -2.58 -2.83
N MET A 342 26.51 -3.73 -2.34
CA MET A 342 26.54 -3.99 -0.91
C MET A 342 27.96 -3.88 -0.39
N LYS A 343 28.12 -3.21 0.76
CA LYS A 343 29.40 -3.10 1.45
C LYS A 343 29.17 -2.94 2.94
N ASN A 344 29.95 -3.67 3.73
CA ASN A 344 30.00 -3.51 5.19
C ASN A 344 28.61 -3.61 5.86
N GLY A 345 27.75 -4.53 5.41
CA GLY A 345 26.40 -4.67 5.95
C GLY A 345 25.40 -3.59 5.54
N GLN A 346 25.67 -2.84 4.45
CA GLN A 346 24.75 -1.84 3.93
C GLN A 346 24.61 -1.92 2.40
N ILE A 347 23.41 -1.65 1.91
CA ILE A 347 23.10 -1.35 0.51
C ILE A 347 23.48 0.10 0.26
N LEU A 348 24.32 0.33 -0.74
CA LEU A 348 24.80 1.65 -1.12
C LEU A 348 24.29 2.01 -2.52
N VAL A 349 23.77 3.24 -2.66
CA VAL A 349 23.55 3.87 -3.96
C VAL A 349 24.52 5.03 -4.08
N ASN A 350 25.32 5.07 -5.16
CA ASN A 350 26.34 6.10 -5.39
C ASN A 350 27.27 6.29 -4.18
N GLY A 351 27.58 5.19 -3.48
CA GLY A 351 28.43 5.16 -2.29
C GLY A 351 27.77 5.60 -0.98
N LYS A 352 26.44 5.86 -0.96
CA LYS A 352 25.70 6.30 0.24
C LYS A 352 24.73 5.22 0.74
N PRO A 353 24.62 5.00 2.06
CA PRO A 353 23.76 3.96 2.64
C PRO A 353 22.31 4.42 2.67
N ILE A 354 21.55 4.17 1.61
CA ILE A 354 20.19 4.68 1.51
C ILE A 354 19.24 4.04 2.53
N TYR A 355 18.25 4.79 2.99
CA TYR A 355 17.06 4.20 3.62
C TYR A 355 16.03 3.86 2.54
N ILE A 356 15.51 2.64 2.60
CA ILE A 356 14.36 2.19 1.83
C ILE A 356 13.11 2.73 2.54
N LYS A 357 12.65 3.89 2.06
CA LYS A 357 11.38 4.54 2.42
C LYS A 357 10.32 4.03 1.45
N GLY A 358 9.96 2.76 1.59
CA GLY A 358 9.24 2.03 0.56
C GLY A 358 7.75 1.82 0.81
N VAL A 359 7.07 1.40 -0.25
CA VAL A 359 5.70 0.84 -0.24
C VAL A 359 5.57 -0.29 -1.26
N ASN A 360 4.77 -1.31 -0.95
CA ASN A 360 4.38 -2.36 -1.89
C ASN A 360 3.21 -1.84 -2.75
N ARG A 361 3.23 -2.10 -4.05
CA ARG A 361 2.19 -1.62 -4.99
C ARG A 361 1.73 -2.74 -5.90
N HIS A 362 0.45 -3.09 -5.80
CA HIS A 362 -0.27 -3.84 -6.82
C HIS A 362 -0.70 -2.94 -7.99
N ASP A 363 -0.71 -3.49 -9.21
CA ASP A 363 -1.47 -2.89 -10.32
C ASP A 363 -2.96 -3.11 -10.07
N HIS A 364 -3.61 -2.12 -9.46
CA HIS A 364 -5.05 -2.13 -9.18
C HIS A 364 -5.70 -0.78 -9.52
N ASP A 365 -6.77 -0.82 -10.29
CA ASP A 365 -7.68 0.28 -10.54
C ASP A 365 -9.11 -0.12 -10.11
N PRO A 366 -9.84 0.75 -9.40
CA PRO A 366 -11.15 0.39 -8.87
C PRO A 366 -12.22 0.18 -9.95
N VAL A 367 -11.97 0.58 -11.19
CA VAL A 367 -12.90 0.39 -12.32
C VAL A 367 -12.38 -0.67 -13.27
N THR A 368 -11.09 -0.64 -13.61
CA THR A 368 -10.50 -1.50 -14.65
C THR A 368 -9.67 -2.68 -14.13
N GLY A 369 -9.62 -2.89 -12.80
CA GLY A 369 -8.97 -4.03 -12.19
C GLY A 369 -7.46 -4.01 -12.37
N HIS A 370 -6.89 -5.02 -13.02
CA HIS A 370 -5.44 -5.11 -13.24
C HIS A 370 -4.95 -4.23 -14.39
N TYR A 371 -5.85 -3.65 -15.20
CA TYR A 371 -5.44 -2.61 -16.15
C TYR A 371 -5.33 -1.28 -15.43
N VAL A 372 -4.11 -0.73 -15.37
CA VAL A 372 -3.84 0.58 -14.77
C VAL A 372 -3.42 1.54 -15.88
N SER A 373 -4.05 2.69 -15.97
CA SER A 373 -3.71 3.71 -16.97
C SER A 373 -2.41 4.45 -16.62
N GLU A 374 -1.74 5.07 -17.61
CA GLU A 374 -0.59 5.95 -17.34
C GLU A 374 -0.97 7.10 -16.38
N ALA A 375 -2.18 7.65 -16.48
CA ALA A 375 -2.65 8.70 -15.59
C ALA A 375 -2.70 8.22 -14.13
N SER A 376 -3.21 7.01 -13.89
CA SER A 376 -3.23 6.39 -12.56
C SER A 376 -1.81 6.08 -12.06
N MET A 377 -0.90 5.62 -12.94
CA MET A 377 0.51 5.40 -12.58
C MET A 377 1.22 6.69 -12.16
N ARG A 378 0.99 7.79 -12.90
CA ARG A 378 1.53 9.12 -12.54
C ARG A 378 0.98 9.60 -11.21
N GLN A 379 -0.34 9.52 -11.02
CA GLN A 379 -0.97 9.89 -9.77
C GLN A 379 -0.39 9.11 -8.58
N ASP A 380 -0.18 7.80 -8.73
CA ASP A 380 0.46 6.97 -7.72
C ASP A 380 1.86 7.49 -7.38
N ILE A 381 2.73 7.69 -8.38
CA ILE A 381 4.12 8.15 -8.18
C ILE A 381 4.18 9.55 -7.57
N GLU A 382 3.31 10.46 -8.01
CA GLU A 382 3.22 11.83 -7.51
C GLU A 382 2.84 11.85 -6.03
N LEU A 383 1.78 11.13 -5.66
CA LEU A 383 1.36 11.01 -4.26
C LEU A 383 2.44 10.33 -3.41
N MET A 384 3.09 9.28 -3.92
CA MET A 384 4.21 8.64 -3.23
C MET A 384 5.35 9.64 -2.93
N LYS A 385 5.77 10.43 -3.92
CA LYS A 385 6.81 11.45 -3.74
C LYS A 385 6.35 12.54 -2.77
N GLN A 386 5.10 12.98 -2.85
CA GLN A 386 4.50 13.94 -1.92
C GLN A 386 4.47 13.43 -0.47
N LEU A 387 4.39 12.11 -0.26
CA LEU A 387 4.46 11.42 1.03
C LEU A 387 5.88 10.99 1.44
N ASN A 388 6.93 11.53 0.79
CA ASN A 388 8.34 11.23 1.04
C ASN A 388 8.75 9.76 0.78
N ILE A 389 7.95 9.00 0.03
CA ILE A 389 8.29 7.64 -0.41
C ILE A 389 9.36 7.72 -1.51
N ASN A 390 10.40 6.89 -1.39
CA ASN A 390 11.50 6.84 -2.36
C ASN A 390 11.64 5.48 -3.07
N THR A 391 10.93 4.44 -2.63
CA THR A 391 11.05 3.09 -3.17
C THR A 391 9.68 2.46 -3.40
N VAL A 392 9.52 1.73 -4.49
CA VAL A 392 8.36 0.86 -4.74
C VAL A 392 8.83 -0.58 -4.90
N ARG A 393 8.18 -1.51 -4.19
CA ARG A 393 8.25 -2.94 -4.50
C ARG A 393 7.05 -3.31 -5.37
N THR A 394 7.36 -3.95 -6.50
CA THR A 394 6.38 -4.39 -7.51
C THR A 394 5.70 -5.68 -7.05
N SER A 395 4.79 -5.57 -6.07
CA SER A 395 4.15 -6.71 -5.41
C SER A 395 3.09 -7.34 -6.33
N HIS A 396 3.19 -8.62 -6.72
CA HIS A 396 4.34 -9.52 -6.61
C HIS A 396 4.69 -10.08 -7.99
N TYR A 397 4.99 -9.15 -8.89
CA TYR A 397 5.18 -9.39 -10.31
C TYR A 397 5.66 -8.11 -11.03
N PRO A 398 6.22 -8.22 -12.25
CA PRO A 398 6.57 -7.03 -13.01
C PRO A 398 5.33 -6.21 -13.39
N ASN A 399 5.38 -4.90 -13.10
CA ASN A 399 4.33 -3.94 -13.48
C ASN A 399 4.42 -3.63 -14.99
N ASP A 400 3.52 -2.80 -15.51
CA ASP A 400 3.63 -2.33 -16.90
C ASP A 400 4.99 -1.62 -17.12
N PRO A 401 5.71 -1.86 -18.25
CA PRO A 401 6.96 -1.17 -18.55
C PRO A 401 6.89 0.35 -18.43
N ARG A 402 5.73 0.96 -18.73
CA ARG A 402 5.52 2.40 -18.60
C ARG A 402 5.72 2.88 -17.16
N PHE A 403 5.38 2.07 -16.15
CA PHE A 403 5.59 2.42 -14.74
C PHE A 403 7.07 2.62 -14.40
N TYR A 404 7.96 1.80 -14.98
CA TYR A 404 9.41 1.88 -14.75
C TYR A 404 10.02 3.10 -15.45
N GLU A 405 9.55 3.43 -16.66
CA GLU A 405 9.92 4.68 -17.35
C GLU A 405 9.57 5.90 -16.48
N LEU A 406 8.36 5.92 -15.91
CA LEU A 406 7.95 6.99 -14.99
C LEU A 406 8.78 6.99 -13.71
N CYS A 407 9.14 5.83 -13.15
CA CYS A 407 10.01 5.76 -11.98
C CYS A 407 11.42 6.31 -12.26
N ASP A 408 11.96 6.08 -13.46
CA ASP A 408 13.22 6.67 -13.91
C ASP A 408 13.12 8.21 -13.98
N GLU A 409 12.03 8.72 -14.56
CA GLU A 409 11.75 10.15 -14.76
C GLU A 409 11.51 10.91 -13.43
N TYR A 410 10.70 10.35 -12.55
CA TYR A 410 10.29 11.00 -11.29
C TYR A 410 11.29 10.78 -10.15
N GLY A 411 12.19 9.79 -10.27
CA GLY A 411 13.13 9.42 -9.22
C GLY A 411 12.50 8.54 -8.15
N MET A 412 12.24 7.28 -8.49
CA MET A 412 11.85 6.23 -7.57
C MET A 412 12.81 5.05 -7.68
N TYR A 413 13.26 4.52 -6.55
CA TYR A 413 13.92 3.22 -6.53
C TYR A 413 12.88 2.11 -6.72
N VAL A 414 13.23 1.06 -7.45
CA VAL A 414 12.34 -0.08 -7.70
C VAL A 414 13.00 -1.39 -7.28
N ILE A 415 12.25 -2.17 -6.50
CA ILE A 415 12.50 -3.59 -6.27
C ILE A 415 11.62 -4.34 -7.28
N CYS A 416 12.24 -4.81 -8.36
CA CYS A 416 11.55 -5.48 -9.45
C CYS A 416 11.41 -6.97 -9.11
N GLU A 417 10.19 -7.47 -9.03
CA GLU A 417 9.89 -8.82 -8.54
C GLU A 417 9.35 -9.73 -9.63
N ALA A 418 9.86 -10.96 -9.70
CA ALA A 418 9.37 -11.96 -10.64
C ALA A 418 7.97 -12.43 -10.21
N ASN A 419 7.13 -12.80 -11.19
CA ASN A 419 5.77 -13.26 -10.97
C ASN A 419 5.74 -14.70 -10.44
N ILE A 420 6.21 -14.92 -9.20
CA ILE A 420 6.29 -16.25 -8.58
C ILE A 420 5.74 -16.16 -7.15
N GLU A 421 4.52 -16.65 -6.95
CA GLU A 421 3.91 -16.87 -5.64
C GLU A 421 3.16 -18.20 -5.58
N THR A 422 3.53 -19.09 -4.67
CA THR A 422 2.91 -20.43 -4.49
C THR A 422 2.35 -20.61 -3.07
N HIS A 423 1.76 -19.56 -2.49
CA HIS A 423 1.42 -19.50 -1.06
C HIS A 423 0.61 -20.73 -0.58
N ALA A 424 -0.43 -21.13 -1.31
CA ALA A 424 -1.25 -22.31 -0.96
C ALA A 424 -0.50 -23.65 -0.98
N MET A 425 0.62 -23.77 -1.69
CA MET A 425 1.44 -24.98 -1.68
C MET A 425 2.21 -25.16 -0.36
N GLY A 426 2.30 -24.10 0.44
CA GLY A 426 3.07 -24.05 1.67
C GLY A 426 4.57 -24.19 1.44
N TYR A 427 5.32 -24.15 2.54
CA TYR A 427 6.80 -24.10 2.50
C TYR A 427 7.46 -25.46 2.80
N GLY A 428 6.64 -26.50 3.00
CA GLY A 428 7.03 -27.86 3.35
C GLY A 428 7.56 -28.69 2.19
N LYS A 429 7.30 -30.00 2.18
CA LYS A 429 7.72 -30.93 1.10
C LYS A 429 6.94 -30.73 -0.21
N SER A 430 5.75 -30.13 -0.13
CA SER A 430 4.85 -29.83 -1.25
C SER A 430 5.23 -28.56 -2.00
N SER A 431 6.07 -27.70 -1.42
CA SER A 431 6.52 -26.44 -2.05
C SER A 431 7.10 -26.71 -3.44
N LEU A 432 6.63 -25.94 -4.43
CA LEU A 432 7.10 -26.06 -5.81
C LEU A 432 8.54 -25.58 -5.97
N ALA A 433 9.05 -24.74 -5.07
CA ALA A 433 10.47 -24.38 -5.00
C ALA A 433 11.42 -25.58 -4.81
N LYS A 434 10.89 -26.72 -4.32
CA LYS A 434 11.64 -27.97 -4.08
C LYS A 434 11.37 -29.04 -5.13
N LYS A 435 10.58 -28.74 -6.16
CA LYS A 435 10.23 -29.69 -7.24
C LYS A 435 11.05 -29.34 -8.48
N PRO A 436 12.08 -30.14 -8.84
CA PRO A 436 12.93 -29.84 -10.00
C PRO A 436 12.17 -29.70 -11.31
N ASP A 437 11.07 -30.43 -11.49
CA ASP A 437 10.22 -30.36 -12.68
C ASP A 437 9.46 -29.02 -12.80
N TRP A 438 9.57 -28.13 -11.81
CA TRP A 438 9.08 -26.75 -11.89
C TRP A 438 10.19 -25.74 -12.13
N TYR A 439 11.46 -26.16 -12.20
CA TYR A 439 12.62 -25.27 -12.30
C TYR A 439 12.54 -24.38 -13.55
N GLU A 440 12.27 -24.97 -14.71
CA GLU A 440 12.22 -24.22 -15.97
C GLU A 440 11.12 -23.15 -15.94
N ALA A 441 9.94 -23.44 -15.37
CA ALA A 441 8.88 -22.44 -15.18
C ALA A 441 9.27 -21.31 -14.19
N HIS A 442 10.05 -21.61 -13.15
CA HIS A 442 10.57 -20.57 -12.24
C HIS A 442 11.62 -19.70 -12.95
N LEU A 443 12.56 -20.34 -13.66
CA LEU A 443 13.60 -19.63 -14.39
C LEU A 443 12.99 -18.78 -15.51
N ASP A 444 11.93 -19.27 -16.16
CA ASP A 444 11.20 -18.55 -17.20
C ASP A 444 10.75 -17.17 -16.73
N ARG A 445 10.04 -17.12 -15.60
CA ARG A 445 9.50 -15.89 -15.00
C ARG A 445 10.61 -14.92 -14.59
N ILE A 446 11.73 -15.42 -14.07
CA ILE A 446 12.90 -14.61 -13.69
C ILE A 446 13.61 -14.06 -14.93
N THR A 447 13.81 -14.89 -15.96
CA THR A 447 14.46 -14.47 -17.21
C THR A 447 13.58 -13.54 -18.03
N ASN A 448 12.26 -13.70 -18.02
CA ASN A 448 11.32 -12.76 -18.62
C ASN A 448 11.40 -11.39 -17.95
N MET A 449 11.41 -11.35 -16.60
CA MET A 449 11.61 -10.11 -15.85
C MET A 449 12.94 -9.43 -16.20
N VAL A 450 14.06 -10.15 -16.11
CA VAL A 450 15.36 -9.52 -16.39
C VAL A 450 15.46 -9.12 -17.86
N GLY A 451 15.04 -9.97 -18.79
CA GLY A 451 15.09 -9.70 -20.22
C GLY A 451 14.35 -8.41 -20.60
N ALA A 452 13.12 -8.24 -20.10
CA ALA A 452 12.28 -7.08 -20.40
C ALA A 452 12.74 -5.79 -19.69
N TYR A 453 13.11 -5.87 -18.41
CA TYR A 453 13.24 -4.69 -17.54
C TYR A 453 14.69 -4.29 -17.21
N LYS A 454 15.72 -5.04 -17.67
CA LYS A 454 17.15 -4.82 -17.35
C LYS A 454 17.70 -3.40 -17.57
N ASN A 455 17.10 -2.60 -18.45
CA ASN A 455 17.63 -1.30 -18.84
C ASN A 455 17.08 -0.11 -18.03
N PHE A 456 16.11 -0.34 -17.12
CA PHE A 456 15.53 0.73 -16.31
C PHE A 456 16.44 1.20 -15.18
N SER A 457 16.62 2.50 -15.07
CA SER A 457 17.53 3.15 -14.14
C SER A 457 17.01 3.18 -12.71
N SER A 458 15.72 3.01 -12.51
CA SER A 458 15.05 2.94 -11.21
C SER A 458 15.32 1.65 -10.46
N ILE A 459 15.59 0.55 -11.18
CA ILE A 459 15.80 -0.76 -10.56
C ILE A 459 17.10 -0.76 -9.76
N ILE A 460 16.98 -1.14 -8.48
CA ILE A 460 18.13 -1.31 -7.57
C ILE A 460 18.24 -2.72 -6.99
N MET A 461 17.22 -3.57 -7.14
CA MET A 461 17.22 -4.94 -6.65
C MET A 461 16.36 -5.85 -7.54
N TRP A 462 16.78 -7.10 -7.68
CA TRP A 462 15.98 -8.17 -8.26
C TRP A 462 15.37 -9.00 -7.14
N SER A 463 14.04 -9.09 -7.10
CA SER A 463 13.33 -10.00 -6.21
C SER A 463 12.90 -11.25 -6.96
N MET A 464 13.20 -12.43 -6.41
CA MET A 464 12.93 -13.70 -7.10
C MET A 464 11.45 -14.12 -7.06
N GLY A 465 10.63 -13.49 -6.22
CA GLY A 465 9.23 -13.84 -6.00
C GLY A 465 8.80 -13.56 -4.57
N ASN A 466 7.64 -14.08 -4.18
CA ASN A 466 7.03 -13.90 -2.87
C ASN A 466 6.52 -15.25 -2.34
N GLU A 467 6.59 -15.46 -1.02
CA GLU A 467 5.88 -16.54 -0.28
C GLU A 467 5.75 -17.90 -0.99
N SER A 468 6.84 -18.38 -1.62
CA SER A 468 6.83 -19.62 -2.43
C SER A 468 7.62 -20.77 -1.79
N GLY A 469 8.04 -20.59 -0.53
CA GLY A 469 9.02 -21.45 0.13
C GLY A 469 10.43 -21.30 -0.49
N ASP A 470 11.42 -22.00 0.07
CA ASP A 470 12.79 -21.97 -0.45
C ASP A 470 13.25 -23.39 -0.84
N GLY A 471 14.10 -23.49 -1.86
CA GLY A 471 14.49 -24.76 -2.44
C GLY A 471 15.40 -24.67 -3.66
N VAL A 472 15.67 -25.82 -4.27
CA VAL A 472 16.61 -25.97 -5.40
C VAL A 472 16.31 -25.03 -6.57
N ASN A 473 15.03 -24.72 -6.82
CA ASN A 473 14.65 -23.84 -7.92
C ASN A 473 15.12 -22.41 -7.69
N PHE A 474 14.92 -21.85 -6.48
CA PHE A 474 15.41 -20.51 -6.13
C PHE A 474 16.93 -20.43 -5.98
N VAL A 475 17.57 -21.50 -5.48
CA VAL A 475 19.04 -21.56 -5.42
C VAL A 475 19.64 -21.46 -6.82
N LYS A 476 19.15 -22.26 -7.78
CA LYS A 476 19.62 -22.23 -9.17
C LYS A 476 19.25 -20.92 -9.88
N ALA A 477 18.07 -20.38 -9.63
CA ALA A 477 17.66 -19.12 -10.26
C ALA A 477 18.46 -17.92 -9.71
N SER A 478 18.79 -17.91 -8.42
CA SER A 478 19.72 -16.93 -7.86
C SER A 478 21.12 -17.05 -8.46
N GLN A 479 21.62 -18.28 -8.65
CA GLN A 479 22.88 -18.50 -9.35
C GLN A 479 22.84 -17.90 -10.76
N TRP A 480 21.75 -18.11 -11.51
CA TRP A 480 21.56 -17.49 -12.82
C TRP A 480 21.62 -15.96 -12.75
N LEU A 481 20.94 -15.33 -11.77
CA LEU A 481 20.97 -13.88 -11.58
C LEU A 481 22.40 -13.34 -11.34
N ARG A 482 23.23 -14.10 -10.60
CA ARG A 482 24.61 -13.70 -10.27
C ARG A 482 25.59 -13.91 -11.41
N GLU A 483 25.44 -15.02 -12.14
CA GLU A 483 26.42 -15.48 -13.12
C GLU A 483 26.06 -15.04 -14.55
N LYS A 484 24.77 -15.04 -14.90
CA LYS A 484 24.29 -14.91 -16.29
C LYS A 484 23.43 -13.67 -16.55
N SER A 485 22.89 -13.01 -15.52
CA SER A 485 22.14 -11.77 -15.74
C SER A 485 23.03 -10.71 -16.43
N PRO A 486 22.55 -10.06 -17.51
CA PRO A 486 23.30 -9.03 -18.22
C PRO A 486 23.46 -7.74 -17.40
N VAL A 487 22.61 -7.54 -16.39
CA VAL A 487 22.69 -6.43 -15.43
C VAL A 487 22.59 -6.98 -14.02
N LYS A 488 23.58 -6.66 -13.18
CA LYS A 488 23.72 -7.24 -11.84
C LYS A 488 23.26 -6.25 -10.77
N TYR A 489 22.23 -6.64 -10.03
CA TYR A 489 21.77 -5.97 -8.83
C TYR A 489 21.70 -6.97 -7.67
N PRO A 490 21.69 -6.50 -6.40
CA PRO A 490 21.45 -7.36 -5.25
C PRO A 490 20.19 -8.22 -5.42
N VAL A 491 20.31 -9.50 -5.08
CA VAL A 491 19.25 -10.49 -5.11
C VAL A 491 18.51 -10.53 -3.77
N HIS A 492 17.22 -10.24 -3.83
CA HIS A 492 16.26 -10.27 -2.74
C HIS A 492 15.36 -11.51 -2.85
N TYR A 493 15.14 -12.21 -1.74
CA TYR A 493 14.05 -13.18 -1.60
C TYR A 493 13.80 -13.45 -0.11
N ASP A 494 12.57 -13.25 0.36
CA ASP A 494 12.27 -13.21 1.79
C ASP A 494 12.27 -14.63 2.42
N ARG A 495 11.71 -15.63 1.72
CA ARG A 495 11.61 -17.02 2.21
C ARG A 495 12.95 -17.73 2.33
N ALA A 496 14.00 -17.23 1.68
CA ALA A 496 15.36 -17.72 1.84
C ALA A 496 15.99 -17.34 3.20
N GLY A 497 15.36 -16.45 3.97
CA GLY A 497 15.75 -16.14 5.35
C GLY A 497 17.19 -15.63 5.47
N GLN A 498 18.11 -16.49 5.94
CA GLN A 498 19.54 -16.17 6.07
C GLN A 498 20.44 -16.97 5.11
N ALA A 499 19.87 -17.63 4.11
CA ALA A 499 20.62 -18.42 3.14
C ALA A 499 21.68 -17.58 2.41
N LYS A 500 22.73 -18.25 1.91
CA LYS A 500 23.86 -17.59 1.23
C LYS A 500 23.57 -17.21 -0.23
N HIS A 501 22.50 -17.76 -0.81
CA HIS A 501 22.15 -17.47 -2.19
C HIS A 501 21.42 -16.13 -2.35
N ILE A 502 21.07 -15.44 -1.26
CA ILE A 502 20.55 -14.05 -1.29
C ILE A 502 21.57 -13.07 -0.73
N ASP A 503 21.48 -11.81 -1.17
CA ASP A 503 22.46 -10.77 -0.84
C ASP A 503 22.17 -10.08 0.51
N LEU A 504 20.90 -9.84 0.80
CA LEU A 504 20.47 -9.18 2.03
C LEU A 504 19.52 -10.05 2.85
N ILE A 505 19.35 -9.71 4.13
CA ILE A 505 18.31 -10.32 4.95
C ILE A 505 17.01 -9.58 4.71
N SER A 506 15.97 -10.33 4.37
CA SER A 506 14.63 -9.80 4.22
C SER A 506 13.60 -10.70 4.86
N THR A 507 12.64 -10.10 5.55
CA THR A 507 11.50 -10.81 6.13
C THR A 507 10.29 -9.91 6.13
N MET A 508 9.11 -10.51 6.04
CA MET A 508 7.85 -9.79 6.25
C MET A 508 7.55 -9.65 7.75
N TYR A 509 7.01 -8.50 8.14
CA TYR A 509 6.40 -8.18 9.44
C TYR A 509 7.27 -8.48 10.67
N ALA A 510 8.60 -8.34 10.56
CA ALA A 510 9.49 -8.42 11.71
C ALA A 510 9.15 -7.28 12.71
N ASN A 511 8.85 -7.64 13.96
CA ASN A 511 8.65 -6.67 15.03
C ASN A 511 9.98 -6.06 15.51
N HIS A 512 9.90 -4.99 16.29
CA HIS A 512 11.07 -4.26 16.81
C HIS A 512 12.06 -5.16 17.55
N GLN A 513 11.55 -6.07 18.41
CA GLN A 513 12.41 -6.98 19.18
C GLN A 513 13.22 -7.92 18.28
N ARG A 514 12.60 -8.45 17.21
CA ARG A 514 13.27 -9.31 16.24
C ARG A 514 14.35 -8.55 15.47
N LEU A 515 14.08 -7.29 15.11
CA LEU A 515 15.04 -6.43 14.42
C LEU A 515 16.25 -6.09 15.30
N GLU A 516 16.02 -5.71 16.56
CA GLU A 516 17.10 -5.45 17.52
C GLU A 516 17.93 -6.72 17.76
N ALA A 517 17.28 -7.87 17.95
CA ALA A 517 17.96 -9.15 18.11
C ALA A 517 18.81 -9.53 16.89
N PHE A 518 18.34 -9.20 15.68
CA PHE A 518 19.14 -9.37 14.47
C PHE A 518 20.40 -8.51 14.51
N CYS A 519 20.28 -7.20 14.79
CA CYS A 519 21.44 -6.30 14.82
C CYS A 519 22.51 -6.81 15.78
N ARG A 520 22.15 -7.14 17.02
CA ARG A 520 23.10 -7.64 18.04
C ARG A 520 23.74 -8.97 17.67
N LYS A 521 23.08 -9.80 16.86
CA LYS A 521 23.65 -11.04 16.34
C LYS A 521 24.61 -10.77 15.19
N GLU A 522 24.21 -9.93 14.25
CA GLU A 522 24.95 -9.65 13.02
C GLU A 522 26.21 -8.82 13.29
N GLU A 523 26.17 -7.90 14.25
CA GLU A 523 27.31 -7.08 14.71
C GLU A 523 28.50 -7.92 15.23
N LYS A 524 28.27 -9.19 15.60
CA LYS A 524 29.34 -10.11 16.03
C LYS A 524 30.18 -10.66 14.87
N LYS A 525 29.73 -10.50 13.62
CA LYS A 525 30.46 -10.93 12.44
C LYS A 525 31.49 -9.88 12.01
N PRO A 526 32.56 -10.27 11.29
CA PRO A 526 33.46 -9.31 10.65
C PRO A 526 32.67 -8.31 9.78
N LEU A 527 33.04 -7.04 9.79
CA LEU A 527 32.28 -5.97 9.11
C LEU A 527 31.99 -6.28 7.64
N ALA A 528 32.95 -6.87 6.92
CA ALA A 528 32.82 -7.24 5.51
C ALA A 528 31.83 -8.39 5.26
N GLU A 529 31.50 -9.19 6.28
CA GLU A 529 30.56 -10.32 6.20
C GLU A 529 29.16 -9.98 6.69
N GLN A 530 28.99 -8.82 7.32
CA GLN A 530 27.68 -8.35 7.79
C GLN A 530 26.76 -8.10 6.59
N ARG A 531 25.48 -8.41 6.76
CA ARG A 531 24.44 -8.14 5.77
C ARG A 531 23.41 -7.12 6.29
N PRO A 532 22.88 -6.26 5.41
CA PRO A 532 21.79 -5.37 5.78
C PRO A 532 20.49 -6.16 6.01
N PHE A 533 19.59 -5.56 6.77
CA PHE A 533 18.22 -6.02 6.93
C PHE A 533 17.26 -4.99 6.35
N MET A 534 16.37 -5.47 5.48
CA MET A 534 15.20 -4.73 5.00
C MET A 534 13.94 -5.51 5.35
N VAL A 535 12.87 -4.83 5.77
CA VAL A 535 11.57 -5.49 5.96
C VAL A 535 10.76 -5.34 4.68
N CYS A 536 10.69 -6.38 3.85
CA CYS A 536 10.01 -6.31 2.54
C CYS A 536 8.53 -5.91 2.66
N GLU A 537 7.89 -6.26 3.77
CA GLU A 537 6.54 -5.85 4.12
C GLU A 537 6.48 -5.53 5.61
N TYR A 538 6.05 -4.34 5.99
CA TYR A 538 5.85 -3.95 7.38
C TYR A 538 4.69 -2.94 7.48
N SER A 539 4.27 -2.62 8.71
CA SER A 539 3.20 -1.64 8.95
C SER A 539 1.94 -1.94 8.11
N HIS A 540 1.36 -3.12 8.29
CA HIS A 540 0.20 -3.59 7.54
C HIS A 540 -0.97 -2.60 7.68
N ALA A 541 -1.29 -1.87 6.61
CA ALA A 541 -2.06 -0.63 6.61
C ALA A 541 -3.57 -0.85 6.43
N MET A 542 -4.05 -2.06 6.74
CA MET A 542 -5.45 -2.44 6.62
C MET A 542 -6.39 -1.68 7.55
N GLY A 543 -7.33 -0.95 6.96
CA GLY A 543 -8.28 -0.13 7.69
C GLY A 543 -7.59 0.94 8.54
N ASN A 544 -8.00 1.09 9.80
CA ASN A 544 -7.46 2.09 10.71
C ASN A 544 -6.24 1.50 11.44
N SER A 545 -5.08 1.58 10.79
CA SER A 545 -3.86 0.85 11.18
C SER A 545 -2.62 1.75 11.18
N SER A 546 -1.45 1.19 10.86
CA SER A 546 -0.12 1.81 10.86
C SER A 546 0.28 2.45 12.20
N GLY A 547 -0.27 1.96 13.30
CA GLY A 547 0.21 2.26 14.65
C GLY A 547 1.62 1.72 14.88
N GLY A 548 2.50 2.58 15.40
CA GLY A 548 3.91 2.26 15.63
C GLY A 548 4.82 2.45 14.41
N LEU A 549 4.33 3.04 13.31
CA LEU A 549 5.17 3.36 12.14
C LEU A 549 6.34 4.27 12.55
N TRP A 550 6.07 5.32 13.34
CA TRP A 550 7.12 6.18 13.89
C TRP A 550 8.17 5.40 14.69
N ASP A 551 7.74 4.41 15.48
CA ASP A 551 8.64 3.58 16.29
C ASP A 551 9.58 2.72 15.42
N TYR A 552 9.11 2.22 14.28
CA TYR A 552 9.97 1.56 13.31
C TYR A 552 11.05 2.50 12.77
N TRP A 553 10.68 3.72 12.39
CA TRP A 553 11.64 4.68 11.84
C TRP A 553 12.68 5.15 12.84
N MET A 554 12.28 5.36 14.09
CA MET A 554 13.24 5.66 15.15
C MET A 554 14.21 4.51 15.39
N LEU A 555 13.79 3.26 15.19
CA LEU A 555 14.68 2.10 15.26
C LEU A 555 15.58 1.98 14.02
N PHE A 556 15.05 2.17 12.81
CA PHE A 556 15.81 2.12 11.57
C PHE A 556 16.91 3.19 11.51
N GLU A 557 16.61 4.40 11.98
CA GLU A 557 17.61 5.47 12.03
C GLU A 557 18.66 5.29 13.13
N LYS A 558 18.33 4.53 14.17
CA LYS A 558 19.24 4.21 15.27
C LYS A 558 20.23 3.10 14.91
N GLU A 559 19.81 2.08 14.17
CA GLU A 559 20.59 0.86 13.95
C GLU A 559 21.17 0.80 12.52
N ARG A 560 22.50 0.82 12.39
CA ARG A 560 23.21 0.90 11.09
C ARG A 560 22.86 -0.20 10.07
N LEU A 561 22.55 -1.41 10.57
CA LEU A 561 22.24 -2.58 9.75
C LEU A 561 20.79 -2.61 9.25
N LEU A 562 19.91 -1.74 9.77
CA LEU A 562 18.51 -1.68 9.36
C LEU A 562 18.33 -0.54 8.35
N GLN A 563 17.93 -0.86 7.12
CA GLN A 563 17.79 0.13 6.05
C GLN A 563 16.34 0.35 5.64
N GLY A 564 15.40 0.19 6.56
CA GLY A 564 13.98 0.44 6.31
C GLY A 564 13.24 -0.76 5.71
N GLY A 565 12.24 -0.47 4.89
CA GLY A 565 11.31 -1.48 4.37
C GLY A 565 10.21 -0.89 3.49
N CYS A 566 9.32 -1.75 3.00
CA CYS A 566 8.16 -1.35 2.21
C CYS A 566 6.86 -1.56 2.98
N ILE A 567 6.06 -0.50 3.14
CA ILE A 567 4.72 -0.60 3.78
C ILE A 567 3.84 -1.56 2.99
N TRP A 568 3.02 -2.38 3.65
CA TRP A 568 1.97 -3.17 3.01
C TRP A 568 0.61 -2.52 3.25
N ASP A 569 -0.02 -1.87 2.28
CA ASP A 569 0.47 -1.59 0.92
C ASP A 569 0.03 -0.19 0.42
N TRP A 570 0.16 0.08 -0.88
CA TRP A 570 -0.13 1.40 -1.44
C TRP A 570 -1.62 1.71 -1.47
N VAL A 571 -2.44 0.85 -2.09
CA VAL A 571 -3.81 1.16 -2.48
C VAL A 571 -4.77 0.03 -2.10
N ASP A 572 -5.91 0.39 -1.50
CA ASP A 572 -7.01 -0.55 -1.28
C ASP A 572 -7.46 -1.19 -2.60
N GLN A 573 -7.47 -2.52 -2.68
CA GLN A 573 -7.89 -3.26 -3.87
C GLN A 573 -9.42 -3.33 -3.99
N GLY A 574 -10.15 -2.27 -3.71
CA GLY A 574 -11.60 -2.21 -3.84
C GLY A 574 -12.06 -2.04 -5.28
N ILE A 575 -13.12 -2.74 -5.68
CA ILE A 575 -13.75 -2.59 -7.00
C ILE A 575 -15.03 -1.76 -6.85
N THR A 576 -15.22 -0.75 -7.69
CA THR A 576 -16.39 0.13 -7.64
C THR A 576 -17.67 -0.65 -7.91
N LYS A 577 -18.61 -0.59 -6.97
CA LYS A 577 -19.95 -1.19 -7.12
C LYS A 577 -21.02 -0.19 -6.70
N THR A 578 -22.23 -0.39 -7.24
CA THR A 578 -23.40 0.39 -6.85
C THR A 578 -24.50 -0.49 -6.28
N LYS A 579 -25.30 0.06 -5.37
CA LYS A 579 -26.55 -0.55 -4.88
C LYS A 579 -27.62 0.51 -4.65
N LYS A 580 -28.86 0.07 -4.45
CA LYS A 580 -29.97 0.96 -4.07
C LYS A 580 -30.03 1.11 -2.55
N GLY A 581 -30.03 2.35 -2.07
CA GLY A 581 -30.24 2.68 -0.67
C GLY A 581 -31.71 2.53 -0.25
N PRO A 582 -31.99 2.61 1.06
CA PRO A 582 -33.36 2.55 1.58
C PRO A 582 -34.28 3.66 1.02
N ASP A 583 -33.71 4.79 0.60
CA ASP A 583 -34.41 5.92 0.00
C ASP A 583 -34.50 5.84 -1.55
N GLY A 584 -34.07 4.72 -2.14
CA GLY A 584 -34.05 4.49 -3.58
C GLY A 584 -32.87 5.15 -4.33
N LYS A 585 -32.01 5.92 -3.65
CA LYS A 585 -30.83 6.51 -4.29
C LYS A 585 -29.78 5.45 -4.62
N THR A 586 -29.00 5.71 -5.67
CA THR A 586 -27.85 4.89 -6.00
C THR A 586 -26.70 5.25 -5.07
N LEU A 587 -26.20 4.27 -4.32
CA LEU A 587 -25.05 4.38 -3.45
C LEU A 587 -23.86 3.69 -4.12
N THR A 588 -22.72 4.37 -4.18
CA THR A 588 -21.45 3.82 -4.69
C THR A 588 -20.56 3.45 -3.53
N PHE A 589 -19.88 2.30 -3.62
CA PHE A 589 -18.95 1.82 -2.61
C PHE A 589 -17.84 0.98 -3.26
N PHE A 590 -16.77 0.74 -2.51
CA PHE A 590 -15.67 -0.13 -2.93
C PHE A 590 -15.91 -1.56 -2.39
N ALA A 591 -16.27 -2.45 -3.30
CA ALA A 591 -16.52 -3.85 -3.03
C ALA A 591 -15.23 -4.63 -2.73
N TYR A 592 -15.33 -5.60 -1.84
CA TYR A 592 -14.28 -6.57 -1.49
C TYR A 592 -14.80 -8.02 -1.64
N GLY A 593 -14.02 -9.02 -1.24
CA GLY A 593 -14.40 -10.43 -1.37
C GLY A 593 -15.78 -10.77 -0.78
N GLY A 594 -16.59 -11.49 -1.53
CA GLY A 594 -17.97 -11.84 -1.20
C GLY A 594 -19.02 -10.91 -1.78
N ASP A 595 -18.66 -9.66 -2.14
CA ASP A 595 -19.62 -8.72 -2.73
C ASP A 595 -20.01 -9.08 -4.17
N PHE A 596 -19.29 -9.99 -4.84
CA PHE A 596 -19.63 -10.50 -6.18
C PHE A 596 -20.37 -11.85 -6.13
N GLY A 597 -20.71 -12.34 -4.93
CA GLY A 597 -21.23 -13.69 -4.74
C GLY A 597 -20.16 -14.78 -4.87
N ASP A 598 -18.88 -14.39 -4.86
CA ASP A 598 -17.73 -15.27 -4.94
C ASP A 598 -17.54 -16.11 -3.68
N MET A 599 -17.33 -17.41 -3.88
CA MET A 599 -17.21 -18.39 -2.81
C MET A 599 -16.07 -19.38 -3.10
N ASP A 600 -15.21 -19.73 -2.15
CA ASP A 600 -14.99 -19.04 -0.86
C ASP A 600 -14.11 -17.78 -1.08
N ASN A 601 -14.29 -16.74 -0.26
CA ASN A 601 -13.51 -15.49 -0.31
C ASN A 601 -12.81 -15.18 1.03
N ASP A 602 -11.97 -14.15 1.06
CA ASP A 602 -11.25 -13.66 2.26
C ASP A 602 -11.70 -12.26 2.72
N GLY A 603 -12.91 -11.83 2.33
CA GLY A 603 -13.55 -10.60 2.78
C GLY A 603 -12.75 -9.34 2.44
N ASN A 604 -12.67 -8.40 3.39
CA ASN A 604 -11.98 -7.13 3.22
C ASN A 604 -10.45 -7.20 3.34
N PHE A 605 -9.84 -8.40 3.35
CA PHE A 605 -8.39 -8.55 3.52
C PHE A 605 -7.56 -7.95 2.36
N CYS A 606 -8.22 -7.53 1.27
CA CYS A 606 -7.66 -6.77 0.15
C CYS A 606 -7.67 -5.23 0.33
N MET A 607 -8.12 -4.73 1.47
CA MET A 607 -8.21 -3.29 1.79
C MET A 607 -7.07 -2.87 2.71
N ASN A 608 -5.84 -2.81 2.17
CA ASN A 608 -4.59 -2.67 2.93
C ASN A 608 -3.85 -1.35 2.66
N GLY A 609 -4.48 -0.39 1.97
CA GLY A 609 -3.79 0.73 1.35
C GLY A 609 -3.52 1.93 2.25
N VAL A 610 -2.36 2.55 2.09
CA VAL A 610 -2.08 3.93 2.55
C VAL A 610 -3.00 4.95 1.87
N VAL A 611 -3.49 4.64 0.68
CA VAL A 611 -4.58 5.38 0.01
C VAL A 611 -5.78 4.47 -0.25
N MET A 612 -6.97 5.06 -0.29
CA MET A 612 -8.22 4.39 -0.68
C MET A 612 -8.15 3.99 -2.17
N SER A 613 -9.09 3.18 -2.65
CA SER A 613 -9.07 2.65 -4.02
C SER A 613 -9.04 3.73 -5.13
N ASP A 614 -9.63 4.89 -4.85
CA ASP A 614 -9.62 6.09 -5.71
C ASP A 614 -8.43 7.03 -5.50
N ARG A 615 -7.40 6.56 -4.76
CA ARG A 615 -6.19 7.32 -4.38
C ARG A 615 -6.44 8.44 -3.37
N THR A 616 -7.62 8.54 -2.77
CA THR A 616 -7.84 9.44 -1.64
C THR A 616 -6.90 9.07 -0.48
N PRO A 617 -6.07 9.99 0.02
CA PRO A 617 -5.19 9.71 1.15
C PRO A 617 -5.99 9.29 2.39
N SER A 618 -5.66 8.14 2.95
CA SER A 618 -6.25 7.70 4.22
C SER A 618 -5.57 8.43 5.40
N PRO A 619 -6.13 8.36 6.62
CA PRO A 619 -5.56 9.06 7.77
C PRO A 619 -4.18 8.58 8.24
N GLN A 620 -3.67 7.48 7.68
CA GLN A 620 -2.29 7.01 7.89
C GLN A 620 -1.28 7.67 6.94
N ALA A 621 -1.70 8.24 5.81
CA ALA A 621 -0.80 8.89 4.85
C ALA A 621 0.03 10.04 5.46
N PRO A 622 -0.53 10.95 6.30
CA PRO A 622 0.27 11.95 7.00
C PRO A 622 1.35 11.34 7.91
N GLU A 623 1.09 10.19 8.54
CA GLU A 623 2.07 9.50 9.38
C GLU A 623 3.22 8.94 8.54
N VAL A 624 2.94 8.46 7.32
CA VAL A 624 3.98 8.09 6.34
C VAL A 624 4.82 9.30 5.98
N HIS A 625 4.19 10.43 5.59
CA HIS A 625 4.89 11.67 5.26
C HIS A 625 5.85 12.12 6.37
N LYS A 626 5.37 12.15 7.62
CA LYS A 626 6.16 12.51 8.79
C LYS A 626 7.27 11.51 9.08
N SER A 627 6.97 10.21 9.08
CA SER A 627 7.97 9.18 9.40
C SER A 627 9.07 9.14 8.34
N TYR A 628 8.73 9.41 7.08
CA TYR A 628 9.66 9.34 5.95
C TYR A 628 10.36 10.67 5.63
N GLN A 629 9.99 11.80 6.26
CA GLN A 629 10.63 13.10 5.95
C GLN A 629 12.15 13.07 6.14
N ASN A 630 12.89 13.88 5.36
CA ASN A 630 14.36 13.90 5.37
C ASN A 630 14.98 14.94 6.33
N LEU A 631 14.24 15.34 7.37
CA LEU A 631 14.68 16.30 8.37
C LEU A 631 14.28 15.82 9.76
N ARG A 632 15.19 15.92 10.73
CA ARG A 632 14.95 15.54 12.13
C ARG A 632 15.31 16.67 13.08
N LEU A 633 14.40 17.00 13.98
CA LEU A 633 14.72 17.80 15.15
C LEU A 633 15.67 17.00 16.07
N LYS A 634 16.83 17.58 16.40
CA LYS A 634 17.78 16.99 17.36
C LYS A 634 17.66 17.64 18.72
N ASP A 635 17.58 18.97 18.76
CA ASP A 635 17.50 19.73 20.01
C ASP A 635 16.88 21.12 19.76
N HIS A 636 16.37 21.75 20.82
CA HIS A 636 15.97 23.16 20.80
C HIS A 636 16.12 23.81 22.17
N GLN A 637 16.53 25.08 22.20
CA GLN A 637 16.80 25.83 23.43
C GLN A 637 16.36 27.28 23.28
N LEU A 638 15.64 27.81 24.28
CA LEU A 638 15.22 29.21 24.34
C LEU A 638 16.18 29.98 25.27
N GLU A 639 16.99 30.86 24.71
CA GLU A 639 17.98 31.66 25.46
C GLU A 639 17.96 33.11 24.99
N ASN A 640 17.99 34.07 25.92
CA ASN A 640 18.08 35.50 25.63
C ASN A 640 17.05 36.00 24.57
N GLY A 641 15.82 35.50 24.63
CA GLY A 641 14.73 35.87 23.70
C GLY A 641 14.87 35.29 22.28
N HIS A 642 15.70 34.26 22.11
CA HIS A 642 15.91 33.58 20.84
C HIS A 642 15.76 32.06 21.02
N LEU A 643 15.00 31.44 20.14
CA LEU A 643 14.89 29.98 20.05
C LEU A 643 15.94 29.48 19.06
N LYS A 644 16.90 28.72 19.56
CA LYS A 644 17.88 27.96 18.77
C LYS A 644 17.32 26.56 18.50
N ILE A 645 17.29 26.13 17.25
CA ILE A 645 16.79 24.82 16.80
C ILE A 645 17.93 24.09 16.07
N THR A 646 18.22 22.87 16.50
CA THR A 646 19.23 21.98 15.89
C THR A 646 18.53 20.91 15.05
N LEU A 647 18.88 20.83 13.78
CA LEU A 647 18.28 19.93 12.78
C LEU A 647 19.34 19.02 12.15
N HIS A 648 18.96 17.78 11.85
CA HIS A 648 19.76 16.83 11.07
C HIS A 648 19.07 16.56 9.73
N ASN A 649 19.78 16.80 8.63
CA ASN A 649 19.33 16.46 7.28
C ASN A 649 19.64 14.98 7.03
N THR A 650 18.60 14.16 6.90
CA THR A 650 18.73 12.71 6.67
C THR A 650 18.69 12.33 5.18
N ALA A 651 18.65 13.30 4.27
CA ALA A 651 18.84 13.07 2.84
C ALA A 651 20.32 12.76 2.52
N TYR A 652 20.58 12.03 1.43
CA TYR A 652 21.93 11.64 1.03
C TYR A 652 22.46 12.44 -0.17
N PHE A 653 21.59 13.06 -0.96
CA PHE A 653 21.96 13.78 -2.19
C PHE A 653 21.40 15.20 -2.27
N THR A 654 20.56 15.62 -1.32
CA THR A 654 19.89 16.93 -1.32
C THR A 654 20.27 17.75 -0.10
N ASN A 655 20.79 18.95 -0.35
CA ASN A 655 21.00 19.98 0.66
C ASN A 655 19.67 20.70 0.96
N THR A 656 19.48 21.18 2.20
CA THR A 656 18.31 21.96 2.59
C THR A 656 18.14 23.27 1.79
N SER A 657 19.18 23.81 1.16
CA SER A 657 19.10 24.97 0.25
C SER A 657 18.18 24.77 -0.97
N ALA A 658 17.75 23.53 -1.24
CA ALA A 658 16.70 23.22 -2.20
C ALA A 658 15.28 23.64 -1.74
N TYR A 659 15.14 24.08 -0.49
CA TYR A 659 13.86 24.41 0.14
C TYR A 659 13.85 25.83 0.70
N ASP A 660 12.64 26.37 0.87
CA ASP A 660 12.36 27.57 1.64
C ASP A 660 11.90 27.17 3.05
N THR A 661 12.41 27.83 4.08
CA THR A 661 12.11 27.53 5.48
C THR A 661 11.07 28.49 6.03
N PHE A 662 10.04 27.95 6.68
CA PHE A 662 8.95 28.71 7.26
C PHE A 662 8.77 28.40 8.75
N ILE A 663 8.47 29.42 9.54
CA ILE A 663 8.15 29.32 10.95
C ILE A 663 6.77 29.89 11.23
N THR A 664 5.99 29.17 12.02
CA THR A 664 4.71 29.64 12.57
C THR A 664 4.75 29.50 14.09
N THR A 665 4.62 30.61 14.81
CA THR A 665 4.44 30.58 16.27
C THR A 665 2.98 30.29 16.58
N VAL A 666 2.74 29.32 17.45
CA VAL A 666 1.39 28.94 17.90
C VAL A 666 1.28 29.21 19.38
N THR A 667 0.48 30.21 19.75
CA THR A 667 0.27 30.62 21.14
C THR A 667 -1.14 30.24 21.56
N ASN A 668 -1.27 29.37 22.55
CA ASN A 668 -2.54 28.85 23.03
C ASN A 668 -3.45 28.28 21.93
N GLY A 669 -2.85 27.64 20.92
CA GLY A 669 -3.55 27.07 19.76
C GLY A 669 -3.93 28.09 18.68
N LYS A 670 -3.62 29.38 18.85
CA LYS A 670 -3.79 30.41 17.83
C LYS A 670 -2.47 30.56 17.05
N GLU A 671 -2.56 30.45 15.73
CA GLU A 671 -1.41 30.61 14.84
C GLU A 671 -1.18 32.09 14.55
N GLU A 672 0.07 32.53 14.69
CA GLU A 672 0.55 33.79 14.11
C GLU A 672 0.73 33.63 12.59
N PRO A 673 0.80 34.72 11.81
CA PRO A 673 1.14 34.62 10.40
C PRO A 673 2.47 33.88 10.19
N THR A 674 2.46 32.88 9.32
CA THR A 674 3.67 32.12 8.94
C THR A 674 4.70 33.06 8.31
N LYS A 675 5.94 32.99 8.79
CA LYS A 675 7.07 33.79 8.31
C LYS A 675 8.07 32.91 7.58
N GLN A 676 8.49 33.34 6.40
CA GLN A 676 9.68 32.79 5.76
C GLN A 676 10.92 33.32 6.49
N ILE A 677 11.88 32.45 6.74
CA ILE A 677 13.18 32.80 7.32
C ILE A 677 14.30 32.30 6.41
N ASP A 678 15.54 32.69 6.71
CA ASP A 678 16.71 32.14 6.02
C ASP A 678 16.78 30.63 6.22
N THR A 679 16.86 29.91 5.10
CA THR A 679 17.03 28.46 5.13
C THR A 679 18.45 28.12 5.62
N PRO A 680 18.60 27.30 6.67
CA PRO A 680 19.92 26.88 7.11
C PRO A 680 20.56 26.02 6.02
N ASP A 681 21.84 26.24 5.72
CA ASP A 681 22.62 25.42 4.78
C ASP A 681 23.10 24.13 5.47
N ILE A 682 22.28 23.08 5.38
CA ILE A 682 22.54 21.78 6.00
C ILE A 682 22.78 20.76 4.88
N LYS A 683 24.05 20.42 4.72
CA LYS A 683 24.52 19.41 3.75
C LYS A 683 23.85 18.04 3.99
N PRO A 684 23.80 17.16 2.97
CA PRO A 684 23.34 15.79 3.15
C PRO A 684 24.04 15.09 4.33
N ASP A 685 23.27 14.31 5.09
CA ASP A 685 23.72 13.58 6.28
C ASP A 685 24.53 14.43 7.27
N SER A 686 24.09 15.67 7.51
CA SER A 686 24.79 16.63 8.38
C SER A 686 23.81 17.36 9.31
N THR A 687 24.34 17.89 10.41
CA THR A 687 23.58 18.68 11.39
C THR A 687 23.86 20.16 11.21
N GLY A 688 22.83 20.99 11.37
CA GLY A 688 22.95 22.44 11.39
C GLY A 688 21.99 23.07 12.38
N THR A 689 22.16 24.36 12.63
CA THR A 689 21.34 25.13 13.57
C THR A 689 20.71 26.33 12.89
N LEU A 690 19.50 26.68 13.31
CA LEU A 690 18.87 27.96 12.98
C LEU A 690 18.42 28.63 14.27
N THR A 691 18.31 29.95 14.23
CA THR A 691 17.91 30.77 15.37
C THR A 691 16.79 31.71 14.94
N THR A 692 15.73 31.80 15.73
CA THR A 692 14.62 32.74 15.50
C THR A 692 14.28 33.51 16.78
N PRO A 693 13.96 34.82 16.71
CA PRO A 693 13.46 35.55 17.86
C PRO A 693 12.16 34.93 18.39
N LEU A 694 12.06 34.77 19.72
CA LEU A 694 10.85 34.29 20.39
C LEU A 694 10.81 34.78 21.84
N LYS A 695 9.70 35.42 22.22
CA LYS A 695 9.44 35.88 23.60
C LYS A 695 8.08 35.38 24.05
N PRO A 696 7.99 34.19 24.66
CA PRO A 696 6.72 33.63 25.09
C PRO A 696 6.16 34.44 26.26
N ALA A 697 4.84 34.69 26.26
CA ALA A 697 4.16 35.32 27.40
C ALA A 697 4.05 34.33 28.57
N SER A 698 4.07 34.82 29.81
CA SER A 698 3.86 33.97 31.00
C SER A 698 2.52 33.22 30.93
N ASN A 699 2.50 31.97 31.40
CA ASN A 699 1.32 31.10 31.44
C ASN A 699 0.67 30.79 30.08
N SER A 700 1.39 30.94 28.97
CA SER A 700 0.93 30.54 27.64
C SER A 700 1.56 29.22 27.18
N GLU A 701 0.85 28.45 26.38
CA GLU A 701 1.43 27.32 25.66
C GLU A 701 1.96 27.87 24.34
N VAL A 702 3.27 27.81 24.13
CA VAL A 702 3.93 28.33 22.94
C VAL A 702 4.62 27.19 22.22
N ARG A 703 4.30 27.05 20.94
CA ARG A 703 4.94 26.11 20.04
C ARG A 703 5.48 26.83 18.82
N VAL A 704 6.52 26.26 18.22
CA VAL A 704 7.07 26.72 16.95
C VAL A 704 6.93 25.59 15.94
N ARG A 705 6.11 25.82 14.92
CA ARG A 705 6.00 24.94 13.76
C ARG A 705 7.04 25.36 12.73
N LEU A 706 7.95 24.46 12.40
CA LEU A 706 8.93 24.63 11.34
C LEU A 706 8.52 23.80 10.13
N GLU A 707 8.58 24.39 8.94
CA GLU A 707 8.33 23.69 7.67
C GLU A 707 9.44 23.95 6.67
N LEU A 708 9.87 22.90 5.97
CA LEU A 708 10.62 23.03 4.73
C LEU A 708 9.65 22.84 3.56
N ARG A 709 9.64 23.82 2.64
CA ARG A 709 8.77 23.82 1.46
C ARG A 709 9.59 23.84 0.19
N LEU A 710 9.11 23.20 -0.89
CA LEU A 710 9.78 23.23 -2.19
C LEU A 710 10.00 24.68 -2.66
N LYS A 711 11.25 25.01 -3.00
CA LYS A 711 11.62 26.34 -3.51
C LYS A 711 11.18 26.56 -4.96
N ASN A 712 11.13 25.47 -5.74
CA ASN A 712 10.76 25.45 -7.16
C ASN A 712 9.76 24.33 -7.44
N ASP A 713 9.03 24.44 -8.55
CA ASP A 713 8.23 23.34 -9.10
C ASP A 713 9.11 22.12 -9.38
N THR A 714 8.54 20.94 -9.17
CA THR A 714 9.11 19.65 -9.57
C THR A 714 8.06 18.89 -10.40
N PRO A 715 8.44 17.80 -11.09
CA PRO A 715 7.46 16.98 -11.82
C PRO A 715 6.33 16.43 -10.94
N TRP A 716 6.53 16.29 -9.62
CA TRP A 716 5.58 15.65 -8.70
C TRP A 716 4.87 16.58 -7.72
N ALA A 717 5.34 17.82 -7.57
CA ALA A 717 4.67 18.81 -6.72
C ALA A 717 5.08 20.24 -7.09
N LYS A 718 4.18 21.17 -6.80
CA LYS A 718 4.39 22.60 -6.99
C LYS A 718 5.29 23.20 -5.92
N LYS A 719 5.92 24.33 -6.26
CA LYS A 719 6.56 25.23 -5.29
C LYS A 719 5.63 25.45 -4.10
N GLY A 720 6.20 25.40 -2.89
CA GLY A 720 5.44 25.56 -1.65
C GLY A 720 4.96 24.24 -1.01
N HIS A 721 5.09 23.09 -1.68
CA HIS A 721 4.78 21.78 -1.08
C HIS A 721 5.64 21.51 0.17
N VAL A 722 5.03 21.09 1.27
CA VAL A 722 5.72 20.80 2.54
C VAL A 722 6.39 19.43 2.47
N VAL A 723 7.72 19.39 2.48
CA VAL A 723 8.51 18.14 2.47
C VAL A 723 8.85 17.64 3.87
N ALA A 724 8.89 18.54 4.85
CA ALA A 724 9.13 18.20 6.24
C ALA A 724 8.47 19.22 7.17
N ARG A 725 7.96 18.75 8.33
CA ARG A 725 7.38 19.58 9.38
C ARG A 725 7.82 19.12 10.76
N GLU A 726 8.19 20.07 11.62
CA GLU A 726 8.37 19.84 13.05
C GLU A 726 7.44 20.76 13.86
N ASP A 727 6.86 20.25 14.95
CA ASP A 727 6.00 21.00 15.87
C ASP A 727 6.62 21.02 17.27
N ILE A 728 7.40 22.06 17.56
CA ILE A 728 8.30 22.15 18.71
C ILE A 728 7.57 22.79 19.88
N LEU A 729 7.44 22.09 21.01
CA LEU A 729 6.92 22.65 22.25
C LEU A 729 8.01 23.49 22.94
N VAL A 730 7.82 24.81 23.02
CA VAL A 730 8.77 25.73 23.65
C VAL A 730 8.37 26.06 25.09
N GLN A 731 7.08 26.30 25.33
CA GLN A 731 6.55 26.58 26.65
C GLN A 731 5.23 25.85 26.84
N GLN A 732 5.07 25.15 27.97
CA GLN A 732 3.84 24.47 28.34
C GLN A 732 2.96 25.39 29.21
N ALA A 733 1.67 25.52 28.88
CA ALA A 733 0.71 26.11 29.81
C ALA A 733 0.13 25.05 30.76
N PRO A 734 -0.17 25.41 32.02
CA PRO A 734 -0.97 24.56 32.89
C PRO A 734 -2.42 24.49 32.41
N LEU A 735 -3.08 23.37 32.67
CA LEU A 735 -4.54 23.28 32.52
C LEU A 735 -5.25 24.05 33.63
N PRO A 736 -6.51 24.45 33.42
CA PRO A 736 -7.33 24.99 34.51
C PRO A 736 -7.42 23.98 35.65
N ALA A 737 -7.30 24.47 36.88
CA ALA A 737 -7.40 23.64 38.08
C ALA A 737 -8.82 23.06 38.23
N VAL A 738 -8.90 21.90 38.86
CA VAL A 738 -10.14 21.31 39.34
C VAL A 738 -10.65 22.18 40.49
N ALA A 739 -11.90 22.64 40.43
CA ALA A 739 -12.48 23.45 41.48
C ALA A 739 -12.88 22.59 42.69
N ASP A 740 -12.44 22.98 43.90
CA ASP A 740 -12.74 22.23 45.12
C ASP A 740 -14.17 22.45 45.66
N LYS A 741 -14.81 23.54 45.22
CA LYS A 741 -16.11 24.01 45.72
C LYS A 741 -17.09 24.26 44.58
N ALA A 742 -18.37 24.01 44.87
CA ALA A 742 -19.46 24.43 44.01
C ALA A 742 -19.57 25.96 43.93
N ALA A 743 -20.20 26.43 42.87
CA ALA A 743 -20.57 27.81 42.67
C ALA A 743 -21.46 28.35 43.79
N LYS A 744 -21.35 29.64 44.06
CA LYS A 744 -22.22 30.31 45.02
C LYS A 744 -23.67 30.25 44.50
N GLY A 745 -24.60 29.84 45.37
CA GLY A 745 -26.03 29.70 45.03
C GLY A 745 -26.38 28.44 44.22
N ALA A 746 -25.43 27.52 44.02
CA ALA A 746 -25.77 26.19 43.54
C ALA A 746 -26.50 25.39 44.64
N THR A 747 -27.46 24.57 44.25
CA THR A 747 -28.30 23.77 45.18
C THR A 747 -28.32 22.31 44.76
N THR A 748 -28.57 21.43 45.74
CA THR A 748 -28.73 19.99 45.52
C THR A 748 -30.10 19.53 46.03
N ARG A 749 -30.87 18.83 45.20
CA ARG A 749 -32.16 18.21 45.57
C ARG A 749 -32.14 16.72 45.29
N LYS A 750 -32.56 15.90 46.26
CA LYS A 750 -32.74 14.46 46.07
C LYS A 750 -34.21 14.08 46.07
N ALA A 751 -34.62 13.28 45.08
CA ALA A 751 -35.97 12.73 45.02
C ALA A 751 -36.00 11.45 44.20
N LYS A 752 -36.65 10.40 44.72
CA LYS A 752 -36.94 9.14 43.99
C LYS A 752 -35.71 8.52 43.29
N GLY A 753 -34.56 8.49 43.95
CA GLY A 753 -33.31 7.92 43.40
C GLY A 753 -32.63 8.79 42.33
N VAL A 754 -32.97 10.07 42.26
CA VAL A 754 -32.33 11.06 41.39
C VAL A 754 -31.81 12.22 42.25
N THR A 755 -30.54 12.57 42.05
CA THR A 755 -29.94 13.79 42.57
C THR A 755 -29.93 14.86 41.47
N THR A 756 -30.55 16.00 41.74
CA THR A 756 -30.61 17.17 40.85
C THR A 756 -29.73 18.29 41.39
N LEU A 757 -28.74 18.72 40.60
CA LEU A 757 -27.95 19.91 40.87
C LEU A 757 -28.54 21.08 40.09
N SER A 758 -28.64 22.26 40.70
CA SER A 758 -29.20 23.44 40.03
C SER A 758 -28.42 24.70 40.35
N LYS A 759 -28.24 25.56 39.34
CA LYS A 759 -27.70 26.92 39.48
C LYS A 759 -28.33 27.82 38.42
N GLY A 760 -29.08 28.83 38.86
CA GLY A 760 -29.84 29.69 37.95
C GLY A 760 -30.79 28.85 37.09
N ASP A 761 -30.65 28.97 35.77
CA ASP A 761 -31.42 28.25 34.76
C ASP A 761 -30.78 26.93 34.29
N LEU A 762 -29.62 26.53 34.86
CA LEU A 762 -28.95 25.26 34.59
C LEU A 762 -29.40 24.21 35.62
N GLN A 763 -29.88 23.07 35.13
CA GLN A 763 -30.30 21.92 35.93
C GLN A 763 -29.64 20.64 35.39
N VAL A 764 -29.06 19.84 36.29
CA VAL A 764 -28.39 18.57 35.97
C VAL A 764 -29.01 17.46 36.80
N SER A 765 -29.54 16.42 36.16
CA SER A 765 -30.17 15.28 36.85
C SER A 765 -29.30 14.03 36.76
N ILE A 766 -28.98 13.43 37.90
CA ILE A 766 -28.08 12.28 38.05
C ILE A 766 -28.86 11.12 38.66
N ASN A 767 -28.78 9.94 38.06
CA ASN A 767 -29.39 8.73 38.62
C ASN A 767 -28.49 8.14 39.72
N ASP A 768 -29.02 8.01 40.94
CA ASP A 768 -28.23 7.62 42.11
C ASP A 768 -27.75 6.16 42.07
N THR A 769 -28.38 5.31 41.26
CA THR A 769 -28.08 3.86 41.18
C THR A 769 -26.95 3.51 40.23
N ASN A 770 -26.61 4.41 39.30
CA ASN A 770 -25.57 4.19 38.27
C ASN A 770 -24.70 5.42 38.00
N ALA A 771 -24.96 6.54 38.70
CA ALA A 771 -24.27 7.82 38.58
C ALA A 771 -24.28 8.43 37.16
N GLN A 772 -25.21 8.04 36.29
CA GLN A 772 -25.32 8.62 34.95
C GLN A 772 -26.03 9.97 34.99
N VAL A 773 -25.53 10.95 34.24
CA VAL A 773 -26.25 12.22 34.03
C VAL A 773 -27.31 11.96 32.97
N THR A 774 -28.57 11.97 33.38
CA THR A 774 -29.72 11.64 32.52
C THR A 774 -30.31 12.86 31.81
N SER A 775 -30.03 14.07 32.32
CA SER A 775 -30.55 15.32 31.76
C SER A 775 -29.63 16.49 32.11
N ILE A 776 -29.40 17.38 31.14
CA ILE A 776 -28.78 18.70 31.33
C ILE A 776 -29.71 19.72 30.66
N LYS A 777 -30.44 20.48 31.48
CA LYS A 777 -31.35 21.54 30.99
C LYS A 777 -30.76 22.91 31.23
N LYS A 778 -30.84 23.76 30.20
CA LYS A 778 -30.52 25.19 30.27
C LYS A 778 -31.73 25.98 29.80
N ALA A 779 -32.23 26.89 30.62
CA ALA A 779 -33.48 27.63 30.36
C ALA A 779 -34.66 26.70 29.97
N GLY A 780 -34.75 25.55 30.64
CA GLY A 780 -35.79 24.53 30.40
C GLY A 780 -35.58 23.62 29.19
N GLN A 781 -34.59 23.90 28.32
CA GLN A 781 -34.32 23.10 27.12
C GLN A 781 -33.29 22.02 27.39
N GLU A 782 -33.61 20.79 26.98
CA GLU A 782 -32.71 19.64 27.08
C GLU A 782 -31.53 19.78 26.09
N GLN A 783 -30.33 19.44 26.57
CA GLN A 783 -29.10 19.53 25.79
C GLN A 783 -28.55 18.15 25.40
N LEU A 784 -28.98 17.09 26.09
CA LEU A 784 -28.59 15.72 25.80
C LEU A 784 -29.71 14.97 25.06
N ALA A 785 -29.35 14.18 24.05
CA ALA A 785 -30.23 13.20 23.44
C ALA A 785 -30.12 11.81 24.13
N GLY A 786 -29.15 11.64 25.01
CA GLY A 786 -28.89 10.41 25.76
C GLY A 786 -27.91 10.66 26.91
N PRO A 787 -27.90 9.78 27.93
CA PRO A 787 -27.20 10.04 29.18
C PRO A 787 -25.68 10.16 28.99
N LEU A 788 -25.03 10.96 29.84
CA LEU A 788 -23.57 10.93 30.01
C LEU A 788 -23.21 9.82 30.99
N HIS A 789 -22.43 8.84 30.53
CA HIS A 789 -22.06 7.65 31.29
C HIS A 789 -20.61 7.25 31.02
N LEU A 790 -20.02 6.41 31.89
CA LEU A 790 -18.71 5.82 31.64
C LEU A 790 -18.70 4.98 30.36
N ASN A 791 -17.62 5.04 29.59
CA ASN A 791 -17.39 4.22 28.42
C ASN A 791 -15.99 3.58 28.46
N PHE A 792 -15.95 2.27 28.19
CA PHE A 792 -14.72 1.47 28.15
C PHE A 792 -14.52 0.75 26.82
N TRP A 793 -15.34 1.09 25.81
CA TRP A 793 -15.41 0.36 24.55
C TRP A 793 -15.28 1.29 23.34
N ARG A 794 -14.82 0.73 22.22
CA ARG A 794 -14.83 1.34 20.90
C ARG A 794 -15.13 0.28 19.83
N PRO A 795 -15.69 0.64 18.66
CA PRO A 795 -15.84 -0.29 17.54
C PRO A 795 -14.47 -0.88 17.14
N PRO A 796 -14.34 -2.18 16.87
CA PRO A 796 -13.05 -2.76 16.54
C PRO A 796 -12.57 -2.33 15.14
N ASN A 797 -11.30 -1.92 15.05
CA ASN A 797 -10.61 -1.81 13.76
C ASN A 797 -10.23 -3.20 13.20
N ASP A 798 -9.76 -3.26 11.95
CA ASP A 798 -9.39 -4.53 11.31
C ASP A 798 -8.30 -5.33 12.05
N ASN A 799 -7.30 -4.66 12.62
CA ASN A 799 -6.27 -5.30 13.46
C ASN A 799 -6.91 -5.98 14.67
N GLU A 800 -7.82 -5.29 15.34
CA GLU A 800 -8.54 -5.74 16.54
C GLU A 800 -9.48 -6.90 16.23
N ARG A 801 -10.22 -6.85 15.11
CA ARG A 801 -11.08 -7.95 14.66
C ARG A 801 -10.27 -9.25 14.54
N ARG A 802 -9.04 -9.18 14.02
CA ARG A 802 -8.19 -10.35 13.76
C ARG A 802 -7.27 -10.73 14.93
N ASN A 803 -7.10 -9.88 15.94
CA ASN A 803 -6.40 -10.22 17.20
C ASN A 803 -7.35 -10.62 18.35
N LYS A 804 -8.61 -10.97 18.03
CA LYS A 804 -9.63 -11.46 18.98
C LYS A 804 -10.00 -10.43 20.05
N TYR A 805 -9.94 -9.13 19.72
CA TYR A 805 -10.30 -8.02 20.61
C TYR A 805 -11.65 -8.21 21.31
N THR A 806 -12.69 -8.55 20.56
CA THR A 806 -14.06 -8.76 21.09
C THR A 806 -14.13 -9.84 22.17
N LYS A 807 -13.22 -10.82 22.14
CA LYS A 807 -13.10 -11.85 23.17
C LYS A 807 -12.21 -11.40 24.33
N ARG A 808 -11.04 -10.83 24.06
CA ARG A 808 -10.06 -10.41 25.07
C ARG A 808 -10.54 -9.26 25.96
N SER A 809 -11.45 -8.45 25.43
CA SER A 809 -11.99 -7.24 26.08
C SER A 809 -13.50 -7.33 26.35
N ALA A 810 -14.13 -8.49 26.13
CA ALA A 810 -15.59 -8.68 26.21
C ALA A 810 -16.26 -8.07 27.47
N PRO A 811 -15.71 -8.24 28.70
CA PRO A 811 -16.35 -7.70 29.90
C PRO A 811 -16.50 -6.18 29.88
N TRP A 812 -15.61 -5.47 29.17
CA TRP A 812 -15.60 -4.00 29.12
C TRP A 812 -16.68 -3.42 28.21
N LYS A 813 -17.19 -4.18 27.22
CA LYS A 813 -18.12 -3.69 26.19
C LYS A 813 -19.37 -3.00 26.74
N THR A 814 -19.96 -3.58 27.79
CA THR A 814 -21.16 -3.02 28.46
C THR A 814 -20.88 -2.55 29.88
N ALA A 815 -19.62 -2.57 30.33
CA ALA A 815 -19.28 -2.31 31.72
C ALA A 815 -19.65 -0.89 32.16
N GLY A 816 -19.46 0.09 31.27
CA GLY A 816 -19.78 1.49 31.53
C GLY A 816 -21.26 1.71 31.85
N THR A 817 -22.15 1.28 30.96
CA THR A 817 -23.60 1.43 31.12
C THR A 817 -24.20 0.55 32.23
N LYS A 818 -23.55 -0.57 32.57
CA LYS A 818 -23.93 -1.46 33.68
C LYS A 818 -23.24 -1.15 35.02
N THR A 819 -22.55 -0.01 35.12
CA THR A 819 -21.95 0.44 36.38
C THR A 819 -23.04 0.67 37.40
N THR A 820 -22.85 0.17 38.62
CA THR A 820 -23.70 0.50 39.77
C THR A 820 -22.99 1.50 40.66
N ALA A 821 -23.74 2.42 41.24
CA ALA A 821 -23.24 3.50 42.06
C ALA A 821 -23.96 3.55 43.41
N THR A 822 -23.23 4.03 44.42
CA THR A 822 -23.78 4.38 45.72
C THR A 822 -23.40 5.83 46.03
N PRO A 823 -24.36 6.72 46.35
CA PRO A 823 -24.06 8.10 46.72
C PRO A 823 -23.15 8.16 47.97
N ASP A 824 -22.10 8.96 47.92
CA ASP A 824 -21.23 9.20 49.07
C ASP A 824 -21.80 10.31 49.96
N ALA A 825 -22.49 9.90 51.03
CA ALA A 825 -23.13 10.81 51.97
C ALA A 825 -22.17 11.81 52.63
N THR A 826 -20.86 11.51 52.70
CA THR A 826 -19.88 12.36 53.35
C THR A 826 -19.37 13.50 52.47
N GLU A 827 -19.54 13.38 51.14
CA GLU A 827 -19.09 14.36 50.16
C GLU A 827 -20.22 15.15 49.47
N LEU A 828 -21.47 14.84 49.79
CA LEU A 828 -22.64 15.54 49.27
C LEU A 828 -22.78 16.93 49.91
N LYS A 829 -22.34 17.96 49.17
CA LYS A 829 -22.48 19.38 49.52
C LYS A 829 -23.38 20.07 48.49
N ASP A 830 -23.96 21.21 48.86
CA ASP A 830 -24.77 22.02 47.93
C ASP A 830 -24.02 22.27 46.61
N GLY A 831 -24.70 21.97 45.50
CA GLY A 831 -24.16 22.09 44.15
C GLY A 831 -23.19 20.98 43.74
N SER A 832 -23.05 19.90 44.51
CA SER A 832 -22.20 18.76 44.17
C SER A 832 -22.80 17.40 44.56
N ALA A 833 -22.38 16.34 43.87
CA ALA A 833 -22.73 14.95 44.18
C ALA A 833 -21.54 14.02 43.88
N SER A 834 -21.23 13.11 44.80
CA SER A 834 -20.14 12.14 44.67
C SER A 834 -20.69 10.72 44.81
N TYR A 835 -20.12 9.78 44.07
CA TYR A 835 -20.57 8.39 44.02
C TYR A 835 -19.39 7.43 44.05
N GLN A 836 -19.53 6.37 44.85
CA GLN A 836 -18.66 5.20 44.82
C GLN A 836 -19.18 4.24 43.74
N LEU A 837 -18.29 3.77 42.87
CA LEU A 837 -18.62 2.98 41.70
C LEU A 837 -18.19 1.52 41.86
N LYS A 838 -19.07 0.62 41.43
CA LYS A 838 -18.76 -0.79 41.19
C LYS A 838 -18.96 -1.08 39.70
N ILE A 839 -17.85 -1.32 39.02
CA ILE A 839 -17.81 -1.58 37.58
C ILE A 839 -17.80 -3.11 37.39
N PRO A 840 -18.68 -3.70 36.56
CA PRO A 840 -18.89 -5.15 36.51
C PRO A 840 -17.80 -5.89 35.71
N VAL A 841 -16.52 -5.62 36.03
CA VAL A 841 -15.34 -6.31 35.50
C VAL A 841 -14.39 -6.60 36.64
N ALA A 842 -14.24 -7.89 36.98
CA ALA A 842 -13.47 -8.34 38.14
C ALA A 842 -13.90 -7.60 39.43
N SER A 843 -12.96 -7.04 40.20
CA SER A 843 -13.21 -6.25 41.41
C SER A 843 -12.97 -4.75 41.17
N THR A 844 -13.18 -4.29 39.93
CA THR A 844 -12.93 -2.90 39.53
C THR A 844 -13.88 -1.95 40.25
N THR A 845 -13.30 -0.91 40.84
CA THR A 845 -14.02 0.15 41.58
C THR A 845 -13.66 1.51 41.01
N GLY A 846 -14.31 2.56 41.49
CA GLY A 846 -13.98 3.92 41.11
C GLY A 846 -14.78 4.94 41.89
N THR A 847 -14.56 6.21 41.59
CA THR A 847 -15.40 7.31 42.06
C THR A 847 -15.77 8.22 40.89
N ILE A 848 -16.93 8.84 40.99
CA ILE A 848 -17.30 9.95 40.10
C ILE A 848 -17.91 11.07 40.93
N ARG A 849 -17.43 12.29 40.69
CA ARG A 849 -17.91 13.50 41.36
C ARG A 849 -18.36 14.52 40.33
N TYR A 850 -19.54 15.07 40.58
CA TYR A 850 -20.16 16.12 39.80
C TYR A 850 -20.24 17.39 40.64
N THR A 851 -19.75 18.51 40.11
CA THR A 851 -19.78 19.80 40.81
C THR A 851 -20.24 20.90 39.85
N LEU A 852 -21.32 21.62 40.18
CA LEU A 852 -21.71 22.83 39.45
C LEU A 852 -20.79 23.98 39.88
N THR A 853 -19.92 24.40 38.97
CA THR A 853 -18.98 25.51 39.17
C THR A 853 -19.48 26.79 38.50
N GLU A 854 -18.73 27.89 38.63
CA GLU A 854 -19.03 29.12 37.88
C GLU A 854 -19.00 28.88 36.36
N GLY A 855 -18.15 27.96 35.91
CA GLY A 855 -18.02 27.59 34.50
C GLY A 855 -18.84 26.35 34.10
N GLY A 856 -19.91 25.97 34.78
CA GLY A 856 -20.72 24.80 34.39
C GLY A 856 -20.40 23.51 35.16
N LEU A 857 -20.76 22.36 34.60
CA LEU A 857 -20.67 21.06 35.26
C LEU A 857 -19.25 20.49 35.17
N GLN A 858 -18.53 20.50 36.29
CA GLN A 858 -17.27 19.77 36.44
C GLN A 858 -17.57 18.30 36.75
N VAL A 859 -16.84 17.41 36.07
CA VAL A 859 -16.88 15.96 36.25
C VAL A 859 -15.48 15.47 36.58
N GLU A 860 -15.33 14.80 37.70
CA GLU A 860 -14.09 14.16 38.14
C GLU A 860 -14.32 12.66 38.19
N VAL A 861 -13.46 11.90 37.53
CA VAL A 861 -13.60 10.44 37.40
C VAL A 861 -12.32 9.78 37.86
N MET A 862 -12.47 8.75 38.70
CA MET A 862 -11.41 7.81 39.04
C MET A 862 -11.90 6.39 38.75
N VAL A 863 -11.11 5.61 38.02
CA VAL A 863 -11.35 4.19 37.74
C VAL A 863 -10.13 3.41 38.20
N GLN A 864 -10.36 2.40 39.03
CA GLN A 864 -9.33 1.53 39.58
C GLN A 864 -9.60 0.07 39.16
N PRO A 865 -9.09 -0.36 37.99
CA PRO A 865 -9.13 -1.75 37.58
C PRO A 865 -8.44 -2.64 38.62
N LYS A 866 -9.15 -3.65 39.14
CA LYS A 866 -8.64 -4.52 40.22
C LYS A 866 -9.10 -5.95 40.05
N GLY A 867 -8.19 -6.90 40.25
CA GLY A 867 -8.47 -8.33 40.22
C GLY A 867 -7.32 -9.15 39.64
N LYS A 868 -7.36 -10.47 39.87
CA LYS A 868 -6.44 -11.40 39.19
C LYS A 868 -6.92 -11.58 37.75
N SER A 869 -6.00 -11.47 36.78
CA SER A 869 -6.27 -11.75 35.36
C SER A 869 -7.39 -10.92 34.72
N ILE A 870 -7.35 -9.59 34.89
CA ILE A 870 -8.32 -8.67 34.28
C ILE A 870 -8.19 -8.63 32.74
N ALA A 871 -9.35 -8.51 32.08
CA ALA A 871 -9.47 -8.38 30.63
C ALA A 871 -8.72 -7.13 30.10
N ASP A 872 -8.27 -7.16 28.84
CA ASP A 872 -7.60 -6.01 28.20
C ASP A 872 -8.57 -4.82 28.14
N LEU A 873 -8.14 -3.67 28.68
CA LEU A 873 -8.94 -2.44 28.78
C LEU A 873 -8.76 -1.59 27.51
N PRO A 874 -9.81 -1.43 26.68
CA PRO A 874 -9.67 -0.71 25.41
C PRO A 874 -9.58 0.81 25.55
N ARG A 875 -10.42 1.37 26.42
CA ARG A 875 -10.68 2.80 26.58
C ARG A 875 -11.04 3.10 28.03
N VAL A 876 -10.76 4.32 28.48
CA VAL A 876 -11.25 4.88 29.73
C VAL A 876 -11.75 6.30 29.43
N GLY A 877 -13.06 6.49 29.51
CA GLY A 877 -13.71 7.75 29.18
C GLY A 877 -15.17 7.81 29.57
N MET A 878 -15.86 8.80 29.03
CA MET A 878 -17.31 8.95 29.11
C MET A 878 -17.91 9.17 27.72
N GLN A 879 -19.18 8.82 27.55
CA GLN A 879 -19.92 9.00 26.31
C GLN A 879 -21.30 9.59 26.61
N CYS A 880 -21.80 10.43 25.70
CA CYS A 880 -23.18 10.88 25.68
C CYS A 880 -23.70 10.99 24.24
N LEU A 881 -25.01 11.22 24.10
CA LEU A 881 -25.62 11.58 22.82
C LEU A 881 -26.07 13.04 22.88
N ILE A 882 -25.86 13.77 21.79
CA ILE A 882 -26.38 15.14 21.59
C ILE A 882 -27.25 15.19 20.33
N PRO A 883 -28.16 16.16 20.19
CA PRO A 883 -28.96 16.31 18.98
C PRO A 883 -28.09 16.48 17.72
N ALA A 884 -28.49 15.89 16.60
CA ALA A 884 -27.77 16.00 15.32
C ALA A 884 -27.66 17.44 14.77
N SER A 885 -28.39 18.41 15.36
CA SER A 885 -28.24 19.83 15.01
C SER A 885 -26.87 20.41 15.38
N TYR A 886 -26.10 19.79 16.29
CA TYR A 886 -24.80 20.27 16.74
C TYR A 886 -23.67 19.85 15.79
N GLN A 887 -23.77 20.21 14.51
CA GLN A 887 -22.92 19.68 13.44
C GLN A 887 -21.50 20.27 13.40
N GLN A 888 -21.29 21.48 13.93
CA GLN A 888 -19.98 22.14 13.86
C GLN A 888 -19.11 21.72 15.04
N PHE A 889 -17.93 21.15 14.76
CA PHE A 889 -16.97 20.71 15.75
C PHE A 889 -15.71 21.57 15.69
N GLN A 890 -15.27 22.07 16.85
CA GLN A 890 -14.02 22.81 17.00
C GLN A 890 -13.22 22.24 18.17
N TRP A 891 -11.91 22.07 18.02
CA TRP A 891 -11.06 21.61 19.13
C TRP A 891 -9.72 22.31 19.15
N ARG A 892 -9.16 22.44 20.35
CA ARG A 892 -7.74 22.74 20.55
C ARG A 892 -7.04 21.48 21.03
N GLY A 893 -6.16 20.95 20.19
CA GLY A 893 -5.43 19.71 20.44
C GLY A 893 -4.57 19.35 19.25
N ILE A 894 -4.26 18.06 19.09
CA ILE A 894 -3.56 17.56 17.91
C ILE A 894 -4.54 17.38 16.75
N GLY A 895 -4.09 17.75 15.55
CA GLY A 895 -4.85 17.62 14.31
C GLY A 895 -4.03 17.99 13.07
N PRO A 896 -4.69 18.25 11.93
CA PRO A 896 -6.16 18.29 11.75
C PRO A 896 -6.80 16.90 11.56
N HIS A 897 -6.03 15.91 11.11
CA HIS A 897 -6.49 14.54 10.86
C HIS A 897 -6.61 13.71 12.14
N GLU A 898 -7.25 12.54 12.05
CA GLU A 898 -7.38 11.63 13.19
C GLU A 898 -6.04 11.09 13.67
N CYS A 899 -5.87 11.06 14.99
CA CYS A 899 -4.64 10.64 15.65
C CYS A 899 -4.96 9.67 16.79
N TYR A 900 -4.07 8.73 17.06
CA TYR A 900 -4.18 7.75 18.15
C TYR A 900 -2.87 7.67 18.94
N LEU A 901 -2.87 6.95 20.05
CA LEU A 901 -1.72 6.83 20.94
C LEU A 901 -0.41 6.45 20.22
N ASP A 902 -0.50 5.54 19.25
CA ASP A 902 0.62 5.01 18.46
C ASP A 902 0.67 5.52 17.00
N ARG A 903 -0.20 6.46 16.62
CA ARG A 903 -0.21 7.11 15.29
C ARG A 903 -0.58 8.58 15.43
N ARG A 904 0.42 9.42 15.73
CA ARG A 904 0.22 10.84 16.06
C ARG A 904 1.42 11.73 15.77
N ALA A 905 2.54 11.20 15.26
CA ALA A 905 3.73 12.00 15.01
C ALA A 905 3.50 13.07 13.94
N SER A 906 2.59 12.80 13.00
CA SER A 906 2.20 13.70 11.91
C SER A 906 1.22 14.80 12.32
N GLY A 907 0.47 14.58 13.40
CA GLY A 907 -0.43 15.58 13.95
C GLY A 907 0.35 16.67 14.66
N TYR A 908 -0.13 17.90 14.56
CA TYR A 908 0.46 19.06 15.24
C TYR A 908 -0.58 19.76 16.11
N THR A 909 -0.13 20.47 17.14
CA THR A 909 -1.05 21.17 18.04
C THR A 909 -1.54 22.48 17.42
N GLY A 910 -2.84 22.72 17.48
CA GLY A 910 -3.49 23.93 16.96
C GLY A 910 -4.94 24.04 17.42
N THR A 911 -5.67 25.00 16.84
CA THR A 911 -7.13 25.08 16.93
C THR A 911 -7.69 24.77 15.56
N PHE A 912 -8.54 23.75 15.48
CA PHE A 912 -9.08 23.23 14.23
C PHE A 912 -10.61 23.19 14.30
N SER A 913 -11.25 23.19 13.13
CA SER A 913 -12.70 23.05 13.00
C SER A 913 -13.05 22.20 11.79
N CYS A 914 -14.12 21.43 11.90
CA CYS A 914 -14.76 20.68 10.82
C CYS A 914 -16.23 20.43 11.19
N THR A 915 -16.98 19.81 10.29
CA THR A 915 -18.28 19.23 10.65
C THR A 915 -18.10 17.85 11.30
N VAL A 916 -19.10 17.37 12.04
CA VAL A 916 -19.08 16.02 12.63
C VAL A 916 -18.97 14.91 11.58
N PRO A 917 -19.66 14.97 10.41
CA PRO A 917 -19.43 14.00 9.34
C PRO A 917 -18.00 13.99 8.80
N GLU A 918 -17.35 15.16 8.65
CA GLU A 918 -15.95 15.27 8.21
C GLU A 918 -14.95 14.78 9.27
N LEU A 919 -15.38 14.66 10.53
CA LEU A 919 -14.52 14.13 11.60
C LEU A 919 -14.21 12.65 11.39
N ALA A 920 -15.15 11.90 10.82
CA ALA A 920 -15.06 10.48 10.54
C ALA A 920 -14.49 10.21 9.14
N HIS A 921 -13.57 9.25 9.03
CA HIS A 921 -13.06 8.77 7.75
C HIS A 921 -13.88 7.55 7.27
N PRO A 922 -14.34 7.53 6.02
CA PRO A 922 -15.19 6.46 5.47
C PRO A 922 -14.37 5.23 5.04
N TYR A 923 -13.75 4.54 6.01
CA TYR A 923 -13.03 3.29 5.76
C TYR A 923 -13.90 2.25 5.03
N SER A 924 -13.34 1.55 4.05
CA SER A 924 -14.04 0.53 3.22
C SER A 924 -14.84 -0.47 4.06
N LYS A 925 -14.32 -0.85 5.24
CA LYS A 925 -15.09 -1.48 6.31
C LYS A 925 -15.27 -0.51 7.49
N PRO A 926 -16.52 -0.19 7.90
CA PRO A 926 -16.78 0.66 9.06
C PRO A 926 -16.12 0.16 10.37
N GLN A 927 -15.55 1.11 11.12
CA GLN A 927 -14.77 0.86 12.33
C GLN A 927 -14.54 2.14 13.13
N GLU A 928 -13.73 2.05 14.20
CA GLU A 928 -13.25 3.22 14.96
C GLU A 928 -12.62 4.29 14.05
N THR A 929 -13.06 5.54 14.22
CA THR A 929 -12.57 6.70 13.45
C THR A 929 -12.80 8.01 14.20
N GLY A 930 -12.11 9.07 13.80
CA GLY A 930 -12.39 10.45 14.23
C GLY A 930 -11.77 10.85 15.55
N ASN A 931 -10.96 10.00 16.17
CA ASN A 931 -10.26 10.33 17.41
C ASN A 931 -9.30 11.53 17.23
N ARG A 932 -9.28 12.44 18.21
CA ARG A 932 -8.32 13.53 18.34
C ARG A 932 -7.60 13.38 19.69
N MET A 933 -6.32 13.75 19.71
CA MET A 933 -5.43 13.57 20.86
C MET A 933 -5.08 14.90 21.51
N ASP A 934 -4.67 14.84 22.78
CA ASP A 934 -4.18 15.99 23.56
C ASP A 934 -5.15 17.18 23.50
N ILE A 935 -6.44 16.91 23.65
CA ILE A 935 -7.51 17.91 23.61
C ILE A 935 -7.48 18.71 24.91
N ARG A 936 -7.35 20.03 24.77
CA ARG A 936 -7.47 21.02 25.86
C ARG A 936 -8.92 21.43 26.02
N TRP A 937 -9.59 21.64 24.89
CA TRP A 937 -11.03 21.82 24.83
C TRP A 937 -11.59 21.39 23.48
N MET A 938 -12.87 21.05 23.45
CA MET A 938 -13.64 20.83 22.24
C MET A 938 -15.05 21.45 22.36
N THR A 939 -15.64 21.82 21.24
CA THR A 939 -16.93 22.52 21.17
C THR A 939 -17.77 21.95 20.05
N PHE A 940 -19.02 21.66 20.34
CA PHE A 940 -20.06 21.38 19.35
C PHE A 940 -21.00 22.57 19.27
N THR A 941 -21.27 23.08 18.07
CA THR A 941 -22.13 24.24 17.84
C THR A 941 -23.26 23.88 16.88
N ASN A 942 -24.48 24.33 17.18
CA ASN A 942 -25.61 24.22 16.25
C ASN A 942 -25.81 25.51 15.45
N ASP A 943 -26.69 25.49 14.46
CA ASP A 943 -26.95 26.64 13.57
C ASP A 943 -27.54 27.85 14.30
N ALA A 944 -28.16 27.64 15.47
CA ALA A 944 -28.65 28.71 16.35
C ALA A 944 -27.55 29.32 17.23
N GLY A 945 -26.30 28.88 17.08
CA GLY A 945 -25.15 29.37 17.85
C GLY A 945 -25.03 28.81 19.27
N LYS A 946 -25.89 27.86 19.68
CA LYS A 946 -25.78 27.19 20.98
C LYS A 946 -24.60 26.24 20.99
N LYS A 947 -23.88 26.20 22.11
CA LYS A 947 -22.63 25.47 22.23
C LYS A 947 -22.65 24.48 23.38
N LEU A 948 -22.19 23.27 23.09
CA LEU A 948 -21.70 22.34 24.10
C LEU A 948 -20.17 22.38 24.09
N HIS A 949 -19.58 22.96 25.12
CA HIS A 949 -18.14 23.14 25.24
C HIS A 949 -17.58 22.27 26.37
N ILE A 950 -16.49 21.56 26.10
CA ILE A 950 -15.85 20.61 27.02
C ILE A 950 -14.40 21.02 27.20
N THR A 951 -13.97 21.27 28.43
CA THR A 951 -12.60 21.68 28.77
C THR A 951 -11.91 20.63 29.65
N ALA A 952 -10.67 20.26 29.32
CA ALA A 952 -9.83 19.40 30.15
C ALA A 952 -9.37 20.14 31.41
N LEU A 953 -9.38 19.47 32.56
CA LEU A 953 -9.00 20.04 33.86
C LEU A 953 -7.86 19.26 34.52
N GLY A 954 -7.16 19.92 35.44
CA GLY A 954 -6.18 19.29 36.32
C GLY A 954 -4.87 18.96 35.60
N LYS A 955 -4.55 17.67 35.48
CA LYS A 955 -3.24 17.21 34.98
C LYS A 955 -3.28 16.49 33.65
N HIS A 956 -4.45 16.10 33.17
CA HIS A 956 -4.60 15.24 32.01
C HIS A 956 -5.32 15.96 30.88
N LEU A 957 -4.73 15.89 29.69
CA LEU A 957 -5.43 16.24 28.46
C LEU A 957 -6.42 15.14 28.10
N LEU A 958 -7.46 15.52 27.37
CA LEU A 958 -8.46 14.58 26.87
C LEU A 958 -8.03 14.00 25.53
N GLN A 959 -8.67 12.91 25.14
CA GLN A 959 -8.78 12.47 23.76
C GLN A 959 -10.24 12.16 23.47
N GLY A 960 -10.56 11.89 22.21
CA GLY A 960 -11.92 11.56 21.80
C GLY A 960 -12.36 12.37 20.58
N GLY A 961 -13.67 12.37 20.35
CA GLY A 961 -14.27 12.91 19.13
C GLY A 961 -15.75 12.55 19.08
N ALA A 962 -16.30 12.45 17.88
CA ALA A 962 -17.71 12.16 17.69
C ALA A 962 -17.96 11.24 16.48
N TYR A 963 -19.07 10.51 16.54
CA TYR A 963 -19.62 9.78 15.40
C TYR A 963 -20.93 10.43 14.96
N PRO A 964 -21.21 10.56 13.65
CA PRO A 964 -22.50 11.00 13.13
C PRO A 964 -23.60 9.92 13.23
N CYS A 965 -23.34 8.84 13.96
CA CYS A 965 -24.20 7.68 14.15
C CYS A 965 -23.99 7.09 15.55
N LEU A 966 -24.65 5.97 15.86
CA LEU A 966 -24.39 5.24 17.10
C LEU A 966 -23.11 4.41 16.98
N MET A 967 -22.43 4.19 18.10
CA MET A 967 -21.26 3.29 18.14
C MET A 967 -21.56 1.88 17.61
N SER A 968 -22.79 1.38 17.83
CA SER A 968 -23.24 0.08 17.33
C SER A 968 -23.44 0.03 15.81
N ASP A 969 -23.70 1.16 15.17
CA ASP A 969 -23.91 1.24 13.72
C ASP A 969 -22.60 0.92 12.99
N LEU A 970 -21.49 1.48 13.47
CA LEU A 970 -20.13 1.19 12.96
C LEU A 970 -19.71 -0.27 13.15
N GLU A 971 -20.18 -0.95 14.20
CA GLU A 971 -19.82 -2.36 14.43
C GLU A 971 -20.53 -3.33 13.47
N GLN A 972 -21.74 -2.97 13.03
CA GLN A 972 -22.64 -3.81 12.24
C GLN A 972 -22.50 -3.57 10.73
N GLY A 973 -22.10 -2.37 10.30
CA GLY A 973 -21.94 -2.04 8.89
C GLY A 973 -20.80 -2.81 8.22
N ASP A 974 -21.04 -3.29 7.00
CA ASP A 974 -20.02 -3.89 6.16
C ASP A 974 -19.38 -2.86 5.21
N HIS A 975 -20.17 -1.91 4.71
CA HIS A 975 -19.71 -0.80 3.87
C HIS A 975 -20.11 0.57 4.48
N PRO A 976 -19.39 1.68 4.17
CA PRO A 976 -19.76 3.03 4.63
C PRO A 976 -21.20 3.42 4.32
N CYS A 977 -21.70 2.97 3.17
CA CYS A 977 -23.06 3.23 2.71
C CYS A 977 -24.14 2.42 3.46
N ASP A 978 -23.77 1.50 4.36
CA ASP A 978 -24.69 0.77 5.25
C ASP A 978 -24.97 1.51 6.57
N ILE A 979 -24.19 2.55 6.87
CA ILE A 979 -24.34 3.28 8.13
C ILE A 979 -25.61 4.16 8.07
N PRO A 980 -26.60 3.92 8.95
CA PRO A 980 -27.85 4.67 8.93
C PRO A 980 -27.65 6.12 9.34
N GLN A 981 -28.42 7.02 8.75
CA GLN A 981 -28.54 8.38 9.25
C GLN A 981 -29.27 8.38 10.59
N ARG A 982 -28.78 9.18 11.54
CA ARG A 982 -29.34 9.32 12.89
C ARG A 982 -29.64 10.79 13.19
N ASP A 983 -30.61 11.02 14.07
CA ASP A 983 -30.96 12.34 14.63
C ASP A 983 -30.12 12.70 15.87
N VAL A 984 -29.08 11.92 16.15
CA VAL A 984 -28.15 12.09 17.26
C VAL A 984 -26.70 12.00 16.81
N ILE A 985 -25.82 12.64 17.57
CA ILE A 985 -24.37 12.52 17.47
C ILE A 985 -23.86 11.82 18.74
N THR A 986 -23.01 10.81 18.58
CA THR A 986 -22.30 10.18 19.70
C THR A 986 -21.05 10.98 20.04
N VAL A 987 -20.91 11.47 21.27
CA VAL A 987 -19.74 12.23 21.74
C VAL A 987 -18.92 11.37 22.70
N ASN A 988 -17.61 11.23 22.44
CA ASN A 988 -16.66 10.52 23.29
C ASN A 988 -15.72 11.51 23.99
N ILE A 989 -15.62 11.44 25.31
CA ILE A 989 -14.79 12.27 26.18
C ILE A 989 -13.86 11.35 26.96
N ASP A 990 -12.67 11.11 26.42
CA ASP A 990 -11.80 10.04 26.89
C ASP A 990 -10.57 10.59 27.60
N LEU A 991 -10.09 9.88 28.62
CA LEU A 991 -8.74 10.04 29.15
C LEU A 991 -7.75 9.30 28.26
N ALA A 992 -8.06 8.03 27.98
CA ALA A 992 -7.14 7.09 27.37
C ALA A 992 -7.86 6.10 26.44
N SER A 993 -7.26 5.81 25.29
CA SER A 993 -7.63 4.69 24.42
C SER A 993 -6.37 3.96 23.97
N GLN A 994 -6.43 2.64 23.87
CA GLN A 994 -5.30 1.83 23.38
C GLN A 994 -4.94 2.20 21.93
N GLY A 995 -3.69 1.96 21.55
CA GLY A 995 -3.20 2.16 20.17
C GLY A 995 -3.95 1.30 19.14
N LEU A 996 -3.73 1.61 17.86
CA LEU A 996 -4.33 0.91 16.72
C LEU A 996 -3.63 -0.43 16.43
N GLY A 997 -2.32 -0.53 16.70
CA GLY A 997 -1.49 -1.62 16.20
C GLY A 997 -1.24 -1.50 14.69
N GLY A 998 -0.80 -2.60 14.07
CA GLY A 998 -0.48 -2.61 12.63
C GLY A 998 0.84 -3.29 12.26
N ILE A 999 1.53 -3.95 13.21
CA ILE A 999 2.65 -4.84 12.85
C ILE A 999 2.15 -5.93 11.90
N THR A 1000 1.01 -6.54 12.21
CA THR A 1000 0.20 -7.36 11.31
C THR A 1000 -1.28 -7.18 11.63
N SER A 1001 -2.15 -7.55 10.70
CA SER A 1001 -3.61 -7.65 10.93
C SER A 1001 -4.05 -9.11 11.08
N TRP A 1002 -3.28 -9.98 11.72
CA TRP A 1002 -3.67 -11.39 11.96
C TRP A 1002 -3.19 -11.94 13.31
N GLY A 1003 -3.22 -11.08 14.33
CA GLY A 1003 -2.99 -11.49 15.71
C GLY A 1003 -2.10 -10.56 16.51
N ALA A 1004 -1.31 -9.69 15.87
CA ALA A 1004 -0.48 -8.75 16.58
C ALA A 1004 -1.33 -7.78 17.43
N LEU A 1005 -0.81 -7.47 18.61
CA LEU A 1005 -1.33 -6.40 19.47
C LEU A 1005 -0.52 -5.12 19.21
N PRO A 1006 -1.06 -3.94 19.57
CA PRO A 1006 -0.23 -2.77 19.77
C PRO A 1006 0.96 -3.10 20.69
N MET A 1007 2.09 -2.41 20.50
CA MET A 1007 3.24 -2.57 21.39
C MET A 1007 2.81 -2.34 22.84
N LYS A 1008 3.43 -3.02 23.81
CA LYS A 1008 3.03 -2.93 25.23
C LYS A 1008 2.93 -1.50 25.76
N LYS A 1009 3.80 -0.58 25.29
CA LYS A 1009 3.80 0.84 25.66
C LYS A 1009 2.59 1.63 25.12
N HIS A 1010 1.88 1.07 24.15
CA HIS A 1010 0.69 1.63 23.51
C HIS A 1010 -0.60 0.90 23.93
N MET A 1011 -0.51 0.02 24.92
CA MET A 1011 -1.65 -0.65 25.55
C MET A 1011 -1.97 0.02 26.90
N LEU A 1012 -3.23 0.04 27.31
CA LEU A 1012 -3.60 0.52 28.64
C LEU A 1012 -3.17 -0.48 29.73
N ASN A 1013 -2.64 0.04 30.84
CA ASN A 1013 -2.20 -0.75 31.96
C ASN A 1013 -3.39 -1.27 32.78
N LYS A 1014 -3.41 -2.58 32.98
CA LYS A 1014 -4.46 -3.32 33.68
C LYS A 1014 -4.54 -3.10 35.19
N SER A 1015 -3.53 -2.48 35.79
CA SER A 1015 -3.40 -2.31 37.24
C SER A 1015 -3.24 -0.84 37.65
N GLU A 1016 -3.31 0.08 36.69
CA GLU A 1016 -3.14 1.51 36.92
C GLU A 1016 -4.47 2.15 37.32
N THR A 1017 -4.44 3.04 38.31
CA THR A 1017 -5.59 3.90 38.62
C THR A 1017 -5.64 5.05 37.62
N TYR A 1018 -6.77 5.17 36.94
CA TYR A 1018 -7.02 6.21 35.95
C TYR A 1018 -7.84 7.34 36.58
N THR A 1019 -7.28 8.55 36.64
CA THR A 1019 -7.97 9.73 37.18
C THR A 1019 -7.94 10.87 36.19
N TYR A 1020 -9.07 11.50 35.92
CA TYR A 1020 -9.14 12.70 35.08
C TYR A 1020 -10.37 13.54 35.40
N ALA A 1021 -10.36 14.78 34.92
CA ALA A 1021 -11.47 15.70 35.11
C ALA A 1021 -11.69 16.55 33.87
N PHE A 1022 -12.94 16.92 33.65
CA PHE A 1022 -13.33 17.86 32.60
C PHE A 1022 -14.50 18.72 33.05
N ARG A 1023 -14.74 19.82 32.34
CA ARG A 1023 -15.89 20.70 32.56
C ARG A 1023 -16.75 20.78 31.32
N LEU A 1024 -18.06 20.61 31.50
CA LEU A 1024 -19.09 20.73 30.48
C LEU A 1024 -19.83 22.05 30.65
N GLU A 1025 -19.85 22.83 29.57
CA GLU A 1025 -20.37 24.18 29.47
C GLU A 1025 -21.46 24.23 28.39
N VAL A 1026 -22.67 24.62 28.76
CA VAL A 1026 -23.76 24.91 27.82
C VAL A 1026 -23.84 26.44 27.67
N LYS A 1027 -23.52 26.96 26.49
CA LYS A 1027 -23.44 28.39 26.20
C LYS A 1027 -24.40 28.82 25.10
#